data_AF-A0A3B3VWC9-F1
#
_entry.id   AF-A0A3B3VWC9-F1
#
_cell.length_a   1.000
_cell.length_b   1.000
_cell.length_c   1.000
_cell.angle_alpha   90.00
_cell.angle_beta   90.00
_cell.angle_gamma   90.00
#
_symmetry.space_group_name_H-M   'P 1'
#
loop_
_entity.id
_entity.type
_entity.pdbx_description
1 polymer ?
#
loop_
_entity_poly.entity_id
_entity_poly.type
_entity_poly.pdbx_seq_one_letter_code
_entity_poly.pdbx_strand_id
1 'polypeptide(L)'
;YQPSCPQILLRTSGDNKVFPNLQLDPVDHKHLYVPFKNQEPEIFSVSPSVVSFYGRNQAVLSGRNLRDVTRVRIKADLDCDPKRSPVLSNNGSSLTFHIPSTEAKGLVKVCVLLPDGSCHGNFTVTYQTSPACTDITPSSSWRYFLILLIILLIPITLVVFVVYRRQREQLTVRMNKLMENLECDIRNDIRQLQTEKADLMENVGAIPFLDYKHFASRTFFPEDVEKVELDQHCQKFSRLIQDQLFLTTMVHALEEQKSFTVKDCTLASLLTVALHGNLSYLTEVMEVLLKDLMQKNSAAAQPKLLLRRTESTVEKLLTNWVSVCLYGFLRESVGQHLFLLVSALTHQISKGPVDCVTEKALYTLSEDWLLWQAQDFSQLLKVLFAVGSDGEVSEPLEVDALSCDTVEQLKEKILNTFKTKFGFAYNTSIRDVNVEYERDGSFLPLQEVDRGSEVIGDVTKLNTLRHYKDENFTGKYFHLIDPDVEEDHGKNPERKKLKLKEVYLTKLLSTKVAVHSYVENLFRSIWGMTQNKAPLAIKYFFDFLDAQAENMKITDPDVRHIWKTNLPLRFWINILKNPQFVFDMEKTPHLDGCLSVIAQAFMDSFSLSEIQLGKHAPTNKLLYAKDIPKFKQEVKAYYKQIREQPAVSDAEFKDFLNGESKKHEGEFNEAAALRELFKFTQRYFTEIKEKLSSNGAPAELLEQLQHVKDLFDELKSCSWN
;
A
#
# COMPACT_ATOMS: atom_id res chain seq x y z
N TYR A 1 -43.54 -30.31 -56.03
CA TYR A 1 -42.91 -30.29 -57.36
C TYR A 1 -41.64 -31.11 -57.32
N GLN A 2 -41.37 -31.93 -58.33
CA GLN A 2 -40.05 -32.53 -58.51
C GLN A 2 -39.06 -31.45 -58.96
N PRO A 3 -37.76 -31.51 -58.59
CA PRO A 3 -36.73 -30.72 -59.23
C PRO A 3 -36.52 -31.25 -60.66
N SER A 4 -37.18 -30.64 -61.64
CA SER A 4 -36.98 -30.95 -63.06
C SER A 4 -35.55 -30.64 -63.47
N CYS A 5 -34.78 -31.68 -63.82
CA CYS A 5 -33.38 -31.51 -64.26
C CYS A 5 -33.29 -30.53 -65.45
N PRO A 6 -32.27 -29.65 -65.48
CA PRO A 6 -32.12 -28.67 -66.55
C PRO A 6 -31.88 -29.36 -67.90
N GLN A 7 -32.54 -28.86 -68.92
CA GLN A 7 -32.46 -29.36 -70.29
C GLN A 7 -31.09 -29.05 -70.89
N ILE A 8 -30.34 -30.07 -71.31
CA ILE A 8 -29.01 -29.91 -71.93
C ILE A 8 -29.18 -29.34 -73.35
N LEU A 9 -28.93 -28.04 -73.51
CA LEU A 9 -29.12 -27.31 -74.77
C LEU A 9 -28.01 -27.56 -75.81
N LEU A 10 -26.86 -28.08 -75.42
CA LEU A 10 -25.76 -28.45 -76.31
C LEU A 10 -24.96 -29.63 -75.72
N ARG A 11 -24.63 -30.62 -76.57
CA ARG A 11 -23.82 -31.79 -76.20
C ARG A 11 -22.89 -32.15 -77.35
N THR A 12 -21.59 -31.92 -77.18
CA THR A 12 -20.56 -32.28 -78.17
C THR A 12 -19.98 -33.66 -77.86
N SER A 13 -19.94 -34.56 -78.85
CA SER A 13 -19.29 -35.86 -78.73
C SER A 13 -17.81 -35.77 -79.09
N GLY A 14 -16.95 -35.67 -78.07
CA GLY A 14 -15.49 -35.62 -78.19
C GLY A 14 -14.86 -34.52 -77.32
N ASP A 15 -13.63 -34.75 -76.85
CA ASP A 15 -12.96 -33.95 -75.80
C ASP A 15 -12.39 -32.59 -76.26
N ASN A 16 -13.09 -31.90 -77.17
CA ASN A 16 -12.73 -30.56 -77.63
C ASN A 16 -13.49 -29.48 -76.85
N LYS A 17 -12.78 -28.70 -76.02
CA LYS A 17 -13.34 -27.54 -75.31
C LYS A 17 -13.74 -26.43 -76.28
N VAL A 18 -15.05 -26.26 -76.49
CA VAL A 18 -15.61 -25.25 -77.42
C VAL A 18 -15.30 -23.80 -77.01
N PHE A 19 -15.14 -23.54 -75.71
CA PHE A 19 -14.69 -22.24 -75.18
C PHE A 19 -13.52 -22.44 -74.20
N PRO A 20 -12.28 -22.04 -74.53
CA PRO A 20 -11.11 -22.37 -73.71
C PRO A 20 -10.92 -21.48 -72.48
N ASN A 21 -11.39 -20.23 -72.52
CA ASN A 21 -11.04 -19.17 -71.55
C ASN A 21 -12.23 -18.70 -70.69
N LEU A 22 -13.23 -19.56 -70.49
CA LEU A 22 -14.41 -19.29 -69.66
C LEU A 22 -14.28 -20.04 -68.33
N GLN A 23 -14.32 -19.32 -67.21
CA GLN A 23 -14.25 -19.89 -65.86
C GLN A 23 -15.54 -19.64 -65.09
N LEU A 24 -16.07 -20.70 -64.47
CA LEU A 24 -17.13 -20.62 -63.47
C LEU A 24 -16.53 -20.32 -62.10
N ASP A 25 -17.30 -19.65 -61.24
CA ASP A 25 -16.93 -19.43 -59.84
C ASP A 25 -16.74 -20.78 -59.11
N PRO A 26 -15.57 -21.04 -58.51
CA PRO A 26 -15.27 -22.34 -57.89
C PRO A 26 -15.97 -22.57 -56.55
N VAL A 27 -16.62 -21.55 -55.96
CA VAL A 27 -17.35 -21.65 -54.69
C VAL A 27 -18.84 -21.90 -54.95
N ASP A 28 -19.47 -21.17 -55.86
CA ASP A 28 -20.93 -21.21 -56.07
C ASP A 28 -21.40 -21.80 -57.40
N HIS A 29 -20.51 -21.89 -58.40
CA HIS A 29 -20.75 -22.41 -59.76
C HIS A 29 -21.92 -21.74 -60.52
N LYS A 30 -22.37 -20.55 -60.09
CA LYS A 30 -23.45 -19.78 -60.74
C LYS A 30 -22.93 -18.59 -61.52
N HIS A 31 -21.79 -18.04 -61.12
CA HIS A 31 -21.19 -16.87 -61.75
C HIS A 31 -20.11 -17.25 -62.77
N LEU A 32 -19.99 -16.47 -63.84
CA LEU A 32 -19.22 -16.80 -65.03
C LEU A 32 -18.31 -15.64 -65.42
N TYR A 33 -16.99 -15.84 -65.36
CA TYR A 33 -15.99 -14.81 -65.57
C TYR A 33 -15.46 -14.81 -67.01
N VAL A 34 -15.45 -13.63 -67.62
CA VAL A 34 -14.93 -13.38 -68.99
C VAL A 34 -13.90 -12.25 -68.93
N PRO A 35 -12.66 -12.45 -69.43
CA PRO A 35 -11.65 -11.40 -69.42
C PRO A 35 -11.97 -10.31 -70.45
N PHE A 36 -11.98 -9.04 -70.02
CA PHE A 36 -12.05 -7.89 -70.91
C PHE A 36 -10.69 -7.61 -71.57
N LYS A 37 -10.69 -6.94 -72.73
CA LYS A 37 -9.46 -6.52 -73.42
C LYS A 37 -8.56 -5.67 -72.52
N ASN A 38 -7.30 -6.06 -72.39
CA ASN A 38 -6.26 -5.24 -71.79
C ASN A 38 -6.14 -3.88 -72.52
N GLN A 39 -5.95 -2.82 -71.75
CA GLN A 39 -5.56 -1.51 -72.27
C GLN A 39 -4.03 -1.46 -72.43
N GLU A 40 -3.54 -0.83 -73.49
CA GLU A 40 -2.11 -0.76 -73.76
C GLU A 40 -1.35 0.10 -72.71
N PRO A 41 -0.10 -0.24 -72.37
CA PRO A 41 0.69 0.47 -71.37
C PRO A 41 1.36 1.73 -71.93
N GLU A 42 1.19 2.85 -71.23
CA GLU A 42 1.70 4.17 -71.63
C GLU A 42 2.86 4.59 -70.70
N ILE A 43 3.98 5.07 -71.26
CA ILE A 43 5.16 5.52 -70.51
C ILE A 43 5.20 7.04 -70.45
N PHE A 44 5.32 7.61 -69.25
CA PHE A 44 5.47 9.06 -69.03
C PHE A 44 6.93 9.49 -68.83
N SER A 45 7.72 8.72 -68.07
CA SER A 45 9.12 9.09 -67.80
C SER A 45 9.97 7.91 -67.32
N VAL A 46 11.29 8.03 -67.51
CA VAL A 46 12.32 7.17 -66.90
C VAL A 46 13.29 8.05 -66.12
N SER A 47 13.57 7.67 -64.87
CA SER A 47 14.43 8.43 -63.95
C SER A 47 15.59 7.57 -63.39
N PRO A 48 16.84 8.05 -63.47
CA PRO A 48 17.28 9.22 -64.24
C PRO A 48 17.27 8.95 -65.75
N SER A 49 17.06 10.00 -66.55
CA SER A 49 17.16 9.94 -68.02
C SER A 49 18.61 10.01 -68.54
N VAL A 50 19.58 10.27 -67.67
CA VAL A 50 21.02 10.27 -67.97
C VAL A 50 21.74 9.34 -67.00
N VAL A 51 22.62 8.48 -67.52
CA VAL A 51 23.32 7.43 -66.78
C VAL A 51 24.80 7.34 -67.17
N SER A 52 25.61 6.70 -66.32
CA SER A 52 27.01 6.38 -66.66
C SER A 52 27.10 5.13 -67.53
N PHE A 53 28.24 4.91 -68.21
CA PHE A 53 28.53 3.69 -68.98
C PHE A 53 28.42 2.38 -68.17
N TYR A 54 28.57 2.45 -66.85
CA TYR A 54 28.37 1.30 -65.95
C TYR A 54 26.89 0.99 -65.66
N GLY A 55 25.96 1.75 -66.24
CA GLY A 55 24.52 1.61 -66.02
C GLY A 55 24.04 2.28 -64.73
N ARG A 56 22.90 1.83 -64.23
CA ARG A 56 22.35 2.22 -62.92
C ARG A 56 21.36 1.18 -62.37
N ASN A 57 21.53 0.81 -61.10
CA ASN A 57 20.59 -0.04 -60.37
C ASN A 57 19.37 0.75 -59.91
N GLN A 58 18.20 0.10 -59.85
CA GLN A 58 16.93 0.66 -59.37
C GLN A 58 16.56 2.00 -60.05
N ALA A 59 16.61 2.01 -61.38
CA ALA A 59 15.98 3.06 -62.18
C ALA A 59 14.45 2.92 -62.11
N VAL A 60 13.73 4.05 -62.17
CA VAL A 60 12.27 4.09 -62.04
C VAL A 60 11.65 4.49 -63.36
N LEU A 61 10.62 3.76 -63.81
CA LEU A 61 9.80 4.07 -64.97
C LEU A 61 8.37 4.34 -64.49
N SER A 62 7.78 5.47 -64.91
CA SER A 62 6.45 5.91 -64.52
C SER A 62 5.52 6.02 -65.73
N GLY A 63 4.23 5.74 -65.56
CA GLY A 63 3.27 5.60 -66.66
C GLY A 63 1.86 5.21 -66.22
N ARG A 64 1.09 4.57 -67.12
CA ARG A 64 -0.23 3.98 -66.85
C ARG A 64 -0.33 2.58 -67.44
N ASN A 65 -1.25 1.79 -66.90
CA ASN A 65 -1.54 0.41 -67.30
C ASN A 65 -0.31 -0.53 -67.25
N LEU A 66 0.68 -0.21 -66.41
CA LEU A 66 1.95 -0.93 -66.36
C LEU A 66 1.89 -2.28 -65.63
N ARG A 67 0.74 -2.68 -65.06
CA ARG A 67 0.62 -3.85 -64.16
C ARG A 67 1.16 -5.14 -64.77
N ASP A 68 0.87 -5.38 -66.04
CA ASP A 68 1.19 -6.63 -66.74
C ASP A 68 2.58 -6.59 -67.41
N VAL A 69 3.36 -5.52 -67.20
CA VAL A 69 4.73 -5.40 -67.74
C VAL A 69 5.67 -6.35 -67.00
N THR A 70 6.29 -7.26 -67.76
CA THR A 70 7.17 -8.31 -67.26
C THR A 70 8.65 -7.91 -67.28
N ARG A 71 9.08 -7.15 -68.29
CA ARG A 71 10.48 -6.78 -68.55
C ARG A 71 10.56 -5.41 -69.24
N VAL A 72 11.70 -4.74 -69.11
CA VAL A 72 12.02 -3.51 -69.85
C VAL A 72 13.07 -3.84 -70.92
N ARG A 73 12.83 -3.46 -72.17
CA ARG A 73 13.75 -3.63 -73.30
C ARG A 73 14.50 -2.32 -73.54
N ILE A 74 15.82 -2.40 -73.71
CA ILE A 74 16.72 -1.26 -73.91
C ILE A 74 17.55 -1.55 -75.15
N LYS A 75 17.52 -0.66 -76.15
CA LYS A 75 18.23 -0.85 -77.43
C LYS A 75 18.81 0.46 -77.97
N ALA A 76 20.06 0.43 -78.44
CA ALA A 76 20.65 1.53 -79.22
C ALA A 76 20.26 1.40 -80.71
N ASP A 77 20.10 2.53 -81.42
CA ASP A 77 19.62 2.51 -82.82
C ASP A 77 20.57 1.85 -83.83
N LEU A 78 21.86 1.67 -83.48
CA LEU A 78 22.89 1.05 -84.31
C LEU A 78 23.33 -0.34 -83.82
N ASP A 79 22.73 -0.85 -82.73
CA ASP A 79 23.05 -2.15 -82.15
C ASP A 79 22.09 -3.22 -82.68
N CYS A 80 22.53 -4.47 -82.84
CA CYS A 80 21.65 -5.55 -83.30
C CYS A 80 20.81 -6.10 -82.14
N ASP A 81 21.41 -6.34 -80.97
CA ASP A 81 20.82 -7.13 -79.90
C ASP A 81 20.25 -6.28 -78.74
N PRO A 82 18.93 -6.28 -78.51
CA PRO A 82 18.32 -5.50 -77.43
C PRO A 82 18.52 -6.16 -76.06
N LYS A 83 19.22 -5.46 -75.14
CA LYS A 83 19.32 -5.86 -73.73
C LYS A 83 17.94 -5.82 -73.07
N ARG A 84 17.62 -6.81 -72.23
CA ARG A 84 16.34 -6.93 -71.52
C ARG A 84 16.57 -7.01 -70.01
N SER A 85 15.93 -6.12 -69.27
CA SER A 85 16.02 -6.04 -67.81
C SER A 85 14.73 -6.55 -67.16
N PRO A 86 14.78 -7.34 -66.08
CA PRO A 86 13.59 -7.73 -65.34
C PRO A 86 13.00 -6.53 -64.58
N VAL A 87 11.67 -6.55 -64.38
CA VAL A 87 11.02 -5.64 -63.44
C VAL A 87 11.23 -6.19 -62.02
N LEU A 88 11.68 -5.33 -61.11
CA LEU A 88 11.98 -5.67 -59.71
C LEU A 88 10.78 -5.43 -58.78
N SER A 89 10.06 -4.34 -59.02
CA SER A 89 8.81 -4.00 -58.34
C SER A 89 7.91 -3.22 -59.30
N ASN A 90 6.60 -3.35 -59.15
CA ASN A 90 5.60 -2.73 -60.02
C ASN A 90 4.35 -2.39 -59.21
N ASN A 91 3.88 -1.15 -59.30
CA ASN A 91 2.66 -0.67 -58.65
C ASN A 91 1.58 -0.25 -59.66
N GLY A 92 1.73 -0.63 -60.94
CA GLY A 92 0.79 -0.36 -62.04
C GLY A 92 0.83 1.06 -62.63
N SER A 93 1.30 2.05 -61.85
CA SER A 93 1.59 3.42 -62.30
C SER A 93 3.09 3.74 -62.32
N SER A 94 3.91 2.94 -61.65
CA SER A 94 5.37 2.96 -61.78
C SER A 94 5.97 1.59 -61.51
N LEU A 95 7.16 1.35 -62.05
CA LEU A 95 7.95 0.13 -61.88
C LEU A 95 9.43 0.46 -61.73
N THR A 96 10.20 -0.48 -61.16
CA THR A 96 11.66 -0.35 -61.01
C THR A 96 12.41 -1.47 -61.72
N PHE A 97 13.58 -1.14 -62.28
CA PHE A 97 14.40 -2.04 -63.10
C PHE A 97 15.89 -1.66 -63.05
N HIS A 98 16.77 -2.50 -63.58
CA HIS A 98 18.19 -2.17 -63.76
C HIS A 98 18.45 -1.62 -65.17
N ILE A 99 19.15 -0.50 -65.27
CA ILE A 99 19.77 -0.07 -66.53
C ILE A 99 21.17 -0.71 -66.58
N PRO A 100 21.45 -1.63 -67.52
CA PRO A 100 22.72 -2.35 -67.57
C PRO A 100 23.87 -1.45 -68.06
N SER A 101 25.11 -1.92 -67.92
CA SER A 101 26.27 -1.29 -68.55
C SER A 101 26.25 -1.43 -70.08
N THR A 102 26.90 -0.50 -70.77
CA THR A 102 27.13 -0.55 -72.21
C THR A 102 28.42 0.18 -72.59
N GLU A 103 29.01 -0.19 -73.72
CA GLU A 103 30.21 0.46 -74.27
C GLU A 103 29.84 1.51 -75.35
N ALA A 104 28.64 1.41 -75.91
CA ALA A 104 28.13 2.33 -76.92
C ALA A 104 27.76 3.71 -76.33
N LYS A 105 28.33 4.79 -76.88
CA LYS A 105 28.07 6.17 -76.45
C LYS A 105 26.88 6.76 -77.20
N GLY A 106 25.85 7.22 -76.47
CA GLY A 106 24.72 7.94 -77.08
C GLY A 106 23.38 7.72 -76.36
N LEU A 107 22.31 7.96 -77.12
CA LEU A 107 20.92 7.72 -76.74
C LEU A 107 20.52 6.27 -77.01
N VAL A 108 19.83 5.64 -76.05
CA VAL A 108 19.15 4.35 -76.23
C VAL A 108 17.65 4.51 -76.07
N LYS A 109 16.88 3.71 -76.80
CA LYS A 109 15.41 3.63 -76.68
C LYS A 109 15.03 2.57 -75.65
N VAL A 110 13.96 2.85 -74.92
CA VAL A 110 13.41 2.07 -73.81
C VAL A 110 11.92 1.84 -74.06
N CYS A 111 11.51 0.57 -74.07
CA CYS A 111 10.11 0.15 -74.22
C CYS A 111 9.78 -0.98 -73.24
N VAL A 112 8.52 -1.04 -72.79
CA VAL A 112 8.04 -2.04 -71.82
C VAL A 112 7.50 -3.29 -72.52
N LEU A 113 7.73 -4.48 -71.94
CA LEU A 113 7.31 -5.77 -72.51
C LEU A 113 6.14 -6.38 -71.74
N LEU A 114 5.04 -6.61 -72.46
CA LEU A 114 3.92 -7.45 -72.01
C LEU A 114 4.27 -8.95 -72.11
N PRO A 115 3.46 -9.86 -71.54
CA PRO A 115 3.75 -11.30 -71.54
C PRO A 115 3.75 -11.94 -72.93
N ASP A 116 3.09 -11.31 -73.90
CA ASP A 116 3.07 -11.71 -75.32
C ASP A 116 4.37 -11.35 -76.08
N GLY A 117 5.28 -10.60 -75.46
CA GLY A 117 6.55 -10.16 -76.05
C GLY A 117 6.47 -8.88 -76.90
N SER A 118 5.28 -8.28 -77.04
CA SER A 118 5.09 -6.96 -77.66
C SER A 118 5.80 -5.87 -76.84
N CYS A 119 6.36 -4.85 -77.51
CA CYS A 119 7.07 -3.74 -76.84
C CYS A 119 6.34 -2.42 -77.07
N HIS A 120 6.03 -1.73 -75.97
CA HIS A 120 5.18 -0.54 -75.94
C HIS A 120 5.92 0.66 -75.36
N GLY A 121 5.56 1.85 -75.84
CA GLY A 121 6.26 3.11 -75.53
C GLY A 121 7.63 3.25 -76.22
N ASN A 122 8.14 4.49 -76.25
CA ASN A 122 9.37 4.85 -76.96
C ASN A 122 10.07 6.01 -76.24
N PHE A 123 10.62 5.76 -75.05
CA PHE A 123 11.33 6.75 -74.24
C PHE A 123 12.85 6.63 -74.45
N THR A 124 13.62 7.72 -74.32
CA THR A 124 15.08 7.68 -74.50
C THR A 124 15.87 7.94 -73.21
N VAL A 125 17.02 7.27 -73.10
CA VAL A 125 17.98 7.41 -71.99
C VAL A 125 19.38 7.62 -72.56
N THR A 126 20.18 8.49 -71.98
CA THR A 126 21.50 8.89 -72.50
C THR A 126 22.64 8.36 -71.64
N TYR A 127 23.62 7.69 -72.25
CA TYR A 127 24.87 7.29 -71.59
C TYR A 127 25.95 8.38 -71.73
N GLN A 128 26.55 8.79 -70.61
CA GLN A 128 27.60 9.81 -70.55
C GLN A 128 28.78 9.39 -69.64
N THR A 129 29.94 10.03 -69.82
CA THR A 129 31.10 9.87 -68.93
C THR A 129 30.95 10.80 -67.73
N SER A 130 30.75 10.23 -66.54
CA SER A 130 30.90 10.97 -65.28
C SER A 130 32.39 11.27 -65.01
N PRO A 131 32.72 12.41 -64.36
CA PRO A 131 34.11 12.80 -64.10
C PRO A 131 34.79 11.92 -63.04
N ALA A 132 36.11 11.84 -63.11
CA ALA A 132 36.93 11.16 -62.10
C ALA A 132 37.36 12.13 -60.98
N CYS A 133 37.44 11.63 -59.74
CA CYS A 133 38.07 12.33 -58.63
C CYS A 133 39.38 11.64 -58.26
N THR A 134 40.49 12.38 -58.31
CA THR A 134 41.82 11.94 -57.89
C THR A 134 42.38 12.91 -56.86
N ASP A 135 41.89 12.81 -55.63
CA ASP A 135 42.70 12.97 -54.41
C ASP A 135 41.85 12.68 -53.16
N ILE A 136 42.44 11.97 -52.19
CA ILE A 136 41.84 11.69 -50.88
C ILE A 136 42.92 11.90 -49.82
N THR A 137 42.69 12.86 -48.91
CA THR A 137 43.50 13.03 -47.69
C THR A 137 42.57 13.13 -46.46
N PRO A 138 42.91 12.49 -45.33
CA PRO A 138 42.02 12.45 -44.16
C PRO A 138 42.16 13.71 -43.30
N SER A 139 41.12 14.56 -43.26
CA SER A 139 41.10 15.74 -42.38
C SER A 139 40.48 15.44 -41.02
N SER A 140 41.09 15.94 -39.94
CA SER A 140 40.65 15.74 -38.55
C SER A 140 39.47 16.64 -38.19
N SER A 141 38.33 16.44 -38.84
CA SER A 141 37.12 17.28 -38.72
C SER A 141 36.01 16.64 -37.86
N TRP A 142 35.81 15.32 -37.96
CA TRP A 142 34.68 14.64 -37.30
C TRP A 142 34.68 14.77 -35.76
N ARG A 143 35.85 14.76 -35.12
CA ARG A 143 35.98 14.94 -33.66
C ARG A 143 35.49 16.31 -33.20
N TYR A 144 35.84 17.38 -33.91
CA TYR A 144 35.37 18.73 -33.57
C TYR A 144 33.86 18.87 -33.81
N PHE A 145 33.32 18.25 -34.86
CA PHE A 145 31.88 18.26 -35.13
C PHE A 145 31.09 17.55 -34.02
N LEU A 146 31.61 16.42 -33.51
CA LEU A 146 30.99 15.63 -32.44
C LEU A 146 31.08 16.35 -31.08
N ILE A 147 32.20 17.03 -30.79
CA ILE A 147 32.35 17.92 -29.64
C ILE A 147 31.39 19.11 -29.72
N LEU A 148 31.26 19.75 -30.90
CA LEU A 148 30.32 20.87 -31.12
C LEU A 148 28.86 20.44 -30.92
N LEU A 149 28.50 19.24 -31.37
CA LEU A 149 27.17 18.66 -31.16
C LEU A 149 26.88 18.47 -29.66
N ILE A 150 27.84 17.95 -28.89
CA ILE A 150 27.72 17.79 -27.43
C ILE A 150 27.58 19.17 -26.75
N ILE A 151 28.40 20.15 -27.14
CA ILE A 151 28.34 21.53 -26.62
C ILE A 151 27.00 22.21 -26.95
N LEU A 152 26.33 21.86 -28.04
CA LEU A 152 24.97 22.33 -28.38
C LEU A 152 23.87 21.59 -27.61
N LEU A 153 24.04 20.29 -27.33
CA LEU A 153 23.05 19.49 -26.60
C LEU A 153 23.05 19.75 -25.09
N ILE A 154 24.20 20.08 -24.49
CA ILE A 154 24.32 20.44 -23.06
C ILE A 154 23.38 21.60 -22.65
N PRO A 155 23.38 22.79 -23.29
CA PRO A 155 22.46 23.87 -22.92
C PRO A 155 21.00 23.53 -23.20
N ILE A 156 20.69 22.76 -24.26
CA ILE A 156 19.31 22.32 -24.56
C ILE A 156 18.80 21.40 -23.45
N THR A 157 19.59 20.40 -23.05
CA THR A 157 19.25 19.48 -21.95
C THR A 157 19.18 20.18 -20.60
N LEU A 158 20.05 21.15 -20.31
CA LEU A 158 19.94 22.03 -19.14
C LEU A 158 18.65 22.86 -19.15
N VAL A 159 18.29 23.47 -20.28
CA VAL A 159 17.04 24.25 -20.41
C VAL A 159 15.82 23.34 -20.22
N VAL A 160 15.80 22.15 -20.83
CA VAL A 160 14.73 21.16 -20.62
C VAL A 160 14.65 20.72 -19.15
N PHE A 161 15.78 20.47 -18.49
CA PHE A 161 15.82 20.13 -17.06
C PHE A 161 15.34 21.27 -16.16
N VAL A 162 15.71 22.53 -16.45
CA VAL A 162 15.28 23.72 -15.70
C VAL A 162 13.80 24.01 -15.94
N VAL A 163 13.30 23.85 -17.17
CA VAL A 163 11.86 23.96 -17.48
C VAL A 163 11.08 22.85 -16.79
N TYR A 164 11.56 21.61 -16.81
CA TYR A 164 10.93 20.48 -16.12
C TYR A 164 10.92 20.66 -14.60
N ARG A 165 12.01 21.15 -13.99
CA ARG A 165 12.05 21.57 -12.58
C ARG A 165 11.04 22.66 -12.28
N ARG A 166 11.06 23.78 -13.02
CA ARG A 166 10.11 24.90 -12.82
C ARG A 166 8.66 24.48 -13.03
N GLN A 167 8.38 23.60 -14.00
CA GLN A 167 7.04 23.07 -14.25
C GLN A 167 6.59 22.15 -13.11
N ARG A 168 7.48 21.30 -12.59
CA ARG A 168 7.23 20.46 -11.40
C ARG A 168 7.01 21.31 -10.15
N GLU A 169 7.85 22.33 -9.91
CA GLU A 169 7.70 23.31 -8.82
C GLU A 169 6.37 24.07 -8.92
N GLN A 170 6.01 24.58 -10.10
CA GLN A 170 4.71 25.22 -10.31
C GLN A 170 3.54 24.24 -10.11
N LEU A 171 3.67 22.96 -10.48
CA LEU A 171 2.64 21.97 -10.26
C LEU A 171 2.45 21.70 -8.76
N THR A 172 3.54 21.54 -8.01
CA THR A 172 3.53 21.41 -6.54
C THR A 172 2.92 22.64 -5.88
N VAL A 173 3.30 23.86 -6.28
CA VAL A 173 2.74 25.11 -5.72
C VAL A 173 1.24 25.25 -6.02
N ARG A 174 0.79 24.92 -7.24
CA ARG A 174 -0.64 24.93 -7.59
C ARG A 174 -1.42 23.90 -6.77
N MET A 175 -0.89 22.69 -6.60
CA MET A 175 -1.52 21.62 -5.82
C MET A 175 -1.55 21.97 -4.32
N ASN A 176 -0.47 22.52 -3.76
CA ASN A 176 -0.41 23.01 -2.39
C ASN A 176 -1.43 24.12 -2.13
N LYS A 177 -1.61 25.05 -3.09
CA LYS A 177 -2.57 26.16 -3.02
C LYS A 177 -4.02 25.71 -3.19
N LEU A 178 -4.29 24.74 -4.08
CA LEU A 178 -5.61 24.10 -4.19
C LEU A 178 -5.99 23.45 -2.85
N MET A 179 -5.06 22.72 -2.25
CA MET A 179 -5.23 22.11 -0.93
C MET A 179 -5.36 23.16 0.19
N GLU A 180 -4.66 24.30 0.11
CA GLU A 180 -4.76 25.43 1.06
C GLU A 180 -6.12 26.12 1.03
N ASN A 181 -6.62 26.44 -0.16
CA ASN A 181 -7.95 27.03 -0.33
C ASN A 181 -9.01 26.08 0.22
N LEU A 182 -8.98 24.82 -0.22
CA LEU A 182 -9.94 23.81 0.21
C LEU A 182 -9.86 23.53 1.72
N GLU A 183 -8.67 23.50 2.31
CA GLU A 183 -8.50 23.39 3.77
C GLU A 183 -9.07 24.61 4.50
N CYS A 184 -8.96 25.82 3.93
CA CYS A 184 -9.52 27.03 4.50
C CYS A 184 -11.06 27.01 4.47
N ASP A 185 -11.63 26.66 3.31
CA ASP A 185 -13.09 26.56 3.10
C ASP A 185 -13.68 25.51 4.07
N ILE A 186 -13.14 24.28 4.05
CA ILE A 186 -13.50 23.20 4.98
C ILE A 186 -13.33 23.61 6.45
N ARG A 187 -12.27 24.37 6.80
CA ARG A 187 -12.06 24.84 8.18
C ARG A 187 -13.05 25.92 8.59
N ASN A 188 -13.63 26.66 7.65
CA ASN A 188 -14.69 27.63 7.94
C ASN A 188 -16.05 26.92 8.09
N ASP A 189 -16.37 25.96 7.22
CA ASP A 189 -17.54 25.07 7.39
C ASP A 189 -17.48 24.34 8.75
N ILE A 190 -16.31 23.78 9.10
CA ILE A 190 -16.09 23.09 10.37
C ILE A 190 -16.12 24.05 11.56
N ARG A 191 -15.74 25.33 11.42
CA ARG A 191 -15.95 26.34 12.49
C ARG A 191 -17.43 26.64 12.71
N GLN A 192 -18.23 26.62 11.64
CA GLN A 192 -19.68 26.77 11.74
C GLN A 192 -20.31 25.56 12.45
N LEU A 193 -19.85 24.34 12.14
CA LEU A 193 -20.23 23.09 12.82
C LEU A 193 -19.61 22.91 14.22
N GLN A 194 -18.52 23.61 14.56
CA GLN A 194 -17.92 23.53 15.90
C GLN A 194 -18.85 24.07 16.99
N THR A 195 -19.85 24.88 16.61
CA THR A 195 -20.94 25.33 17.48
C THR A 195 -21.85 24.18 17.96
N GLU A 196 -21.93 23.08 17.22
CA GLU A 196 -22.66 21.85 17.62
C GLU A 196 -21.74 20.83 18.31
N LYS A 197 -20.41 21.00 18.26
CA LYS A 197 -19.43 19.95 18.62
C LYS A 197 -19.05 19.94 20.10
N ALA A 198 -19.69 20.77 20.92
CA ALA A 198 -19.51 20.79 22.38
C ALA A 198 -20.10 19.54 23.05
N ASP A 199 -21.27 19.09 22.59
CA ASP A 199 -22.07 18.03 23.21
C ASP A 199 -21.35 16.67 23.23
N LEU A 200 -20.44 16.44 22.27
CA LEU A 200 -19.60 15.22 22.23
C LEU A 200 -18.45 15.26 23.27
N MET A 201 -18.18 16.40 23.91
CA MET A 201 -17.13 16.54 24.94
C MET A 201 -17.68 16.45 26.38
N GLU A 202 -18.94 16.84 26.64
CA GLU A 202 -19.54 16.70 27.97
C GLU A 202 -20.06 15.28 28.25
N ASN A 203 -20.46 14.53 27.20
CA ASN A 203 -21.08 13.20 27.34
C ASN A 203 -20.08 12.01 27.33
N VAL A 204 -18.77 12.26 27.27
CA VAL A 204 -17.77 11.20 27.48
C VAL A 204 -17.64 10.94 28.99
N GLY A 205 -18.40 9.95 29.47
CA GLY A 205 -18.38 9.49 30.86
C GLY A 205 -17.09 8.73 31.23
N ALA A 206 -17.22 7.71 32.09
CA ALA A 206 -16.07 6.89 32.50
C ALA A 206 -15.42 6.20 31.28
N ILE A 207 -14.16 6.55 30.98
CA ILE A 207 -13.38 5.94 29.90
C ILE A 207 -13.23 4.44 30.23
N PRO A 208 -13.61 3.52 29.32
CA PRO A 208 -13.59 2.08 29.57
C PRO A 208 -12.17 1.51 29.44
N PHE A 209 -11.27 1.91 30.33
CA PHE A 209 -9.92 1.35 30.43
C PHE A 209 -9.98 -0.14 30.80
N LEU A 210 -9.19 -0.96 30.11
CA LEU A 210 -8.91 -2.33 30.53
C LEU A 210 -8.03 -2.33 31.80
N ASP A 211 -8.18 -3.36 32.62
CA ASP A 211 -7.28 -3.61 33.74
C ASP A 211 -5.85 -3.83 33.26
N TYR A 212 -4.88 -3.54 34.13
CA TYR A 212 -3.46 -3.68 33.82
C TYR A 212 -3.12 -5.09 33.30
N LYS A 213 -3.65 -6.12 33.94
CA LYS A 213 -3.53 -7.52 33.53
C LYS A 213 -3.95 -7.76 32.08
N HIS A 214 -5.09 -7.21 31.66
CA HIS A 214 -5.60 -7.37 30.30
C HIS A 214 -4.77 -6.61 29.27
N PHE A 215 -4.34 -5.38 29.58
CA PHE A 215 -3.39 -4.59 28.79
C PHE A 215 -2.03 -5.31 28.63
N ALA A 216 -1.49 -5.81 29.74
CA ALA A 216 -0.20 -6.47 29.80
C ALA A 216 -0.22 -7.82 29.07
N SER A 217 -1.23 -8.67 29.29
CA SER A 217 -1.42 -9.90 28.51
C SER A 217 -1.46 -9.59 27.02
N ARG A 218 -2.36 -8.70 26.55
CA ARG A 218 -2.47 -8.31 25.13
C ARG A 218 -1.16 -7.73 24.53
N THR A 219 -0.24 -7.26 25.37
CA THR A 219 1.09 -6.75 24.96
C THR A 219 2.20 -7.82 25.01
N PHE A 220 2.11 -8.78 25.94
CA PHE A 220 3.12 -9.81 26.17
C PHE A 220 2.84 -11.07 25.33
N PHE A 221 1.59 -11.54 25.29
CA PHE A 221 1.12 -12.74 24.61
C PHE A 221 -0.26 -12.52 23.97
N PRO A 222 -0.41 -12.68 22.64
CA PRO A 222 -1.73 -12.60 21.98
C PRO A 222 -2.59 -13.86 22.18
N GLU A 223 -2.14 -14.83 22.98
CA GLU A 223 -2.81 -16.11 23.26
C GLU A 223 -2.76 -16.39 24.77
N ASP A 224 -3.81 -16.97 25.33
CA ASP A 224 -3.95 -17.20 26.78
C ASP A 224 -3.03 -18.31 27.30
N VAL A 225 -2.52 -18.11 28.52
CA VAL A 225 -1.69 -19.11 29.25
C VAL A 225 -2.51 -19.70 30.40
N GLU A 226 -2.51 -21.04 30.49
CA GLU A 226 -3.26 -21.77 31.52
C GLU A 226 -2.83 -21.39 32.96
N LYS A 227 -3.79 -21.46 33.90
CA LYS A 227 -3.52 -21.22 35.33
C LYS A 227 -2.85 -22.44 35.96
N VAL A 228 -1.72 -22.22 36.62
CA VAL A 228 -0.90 -23.24 37.29
C VAL A 228 -0.59 -22.80 38.72
N GLU A 229 -0.55 -23.72 39.69
CA GLU A 229 -0.16 -23.37 41.07
C GLU A 229 1.36 -23.40 41.28
N LEU A 230 1.85 -22.58 42.21
CA LEU A 230 3.29 -22.42 42.48
C LEU A 230 3.85 -23.59 43.30
N ASP A 231 4.43 -24.56 42.61
CA ASP A 231 5.06 -25.73 43.22
C ASP A 231 6.52 -25.48 43.70
N GLN A 232 7.07 -26.47 44.41
CA GLN A 232 8.42 -26.43 44.99
C GLN A 232 9.55 -26.47 43.94
N HIS A 233 9.27 -26.95 42.72
CA HIS A 233 10.21 -27.04 41.60
C HIS A 233 10.34 -25.65 40.94
N CYS A 234 9.21 -24.97 40.70
CA CYS A 234 9.15 -23.56 40.31
C CYS A 234 9.91 -22.66 41.29
N GLN A 235 9.79 -22.87 42.61
CA GLN A 235 10.56 -22.10 43.60
C GLN A 235 12.08 -22.31 43.49
N LYS A 236 12.56 -23.53 43.22
CA LYS A 236 13.99 -23.79 43.01
C LYS A 236 14.48 -23.19 41.68
N PHE A 237 13.69 -23.25 40.62
CA PHE A 237 14.03 -22.65 39.33
C PHE A 237 13.97 -21.11 39.35
N SER A 238 13.05 -20.50 40.10
CA SER A 238 12.99 -19.05 40.35
C SER A 238 14.31 -18.54 40.96
N ARG A 239 14.91 -19.28 41.91
CA ARG A 239 16.22 -18.93 42.49
C ARG A 239 17.36 -18.98 41.47
N LEU A 240 17.35 -19.93 40.53
CA LEU A 240 18.31 -19.94 39.41
C LEU A 240 18.10 -18.73 38.50
N ILE A 241 16.85 -18.39 38.16
CA ILE A 241 16.51 -17.21 37.34
C ILE A 241 16.90 -15.88 38.03
N GLN A 242 16.97 -15.86 39.37
CA GLN A 242 17.50 -14.75 40.18
C GLN A 242 19.04 -14.67 40.22
N ASP A 243 19.77 -15.65 39.69
CA ASP A 243 21.22 -15.53 39.46
C ASP A 243 21.50 -14.85 38.11
N GLN A 244 22.20 -13.71 38.17
CA GLN A 244 22.46 -12.87 37.01
C GLN A 244 23.37 -13.55 35.98
N LEU A 245 24.33 -14.38 36.42
CA LEU A 245 25.26 -15.10 35.55
C LEU A 245 24.54 -16.24 34.81
N PHE A 246 23.69 -16.99 35.51
CA PHE A 246 22.83 -18.00 34.91
C PHE A 246 21.88 -17.39 33.89
N LEU A 247 21.10 -16.36 34.27
CA LEU A 247 20.07 -15.82 33.39
C LEU A 247 20.65 -15.16 32.14
N THR A 248 21.71 -14.35 32.27
CA THR A 248 22.37 -13.75 31.10
C THR A 248 23.02 -14.81 30.21
N THR A 249 23.68 -15.81 30.78
CA THR A 249 24.27 -16.92 30.01
C THR A 249 23.21 -17.77 29.33
N MET A 250 22.06 -18.01 29.97
CA MET A 250 20.95 -18.75 29.39
C MET A 250 20.40 -18.04 28.15
N VAL A 251 20.14 -16.73 28.21
CA VAL A 251 19.68 -15.96 27.04
C VAL A 251 20.73 -16.00 25.92
N HIS A 252 22.01 -15.75 26.23
CA HIS A 252 23.09 -15.83 25.22
C HIS A 252 23.32 -17.24 24.66
N ALA A 253 22.98 -18.31 25.39
CA ALA A 253 23.07 -19.69 24.89
C ALA A 253 21.91 -20.04 23.96
N LEU A 254 20.72 -19.49 24.21
CA LEU A 254 19.52 -19.69 23.40
C LEU A 254 19.58 -18.91 22.09
N GLU A 255 20.00 -17.63 22.11
CA GLU A 255 20.08 -16.77 20.92
C GLU A 255 21.12 -17.23 19.87
N GLU A 256 22.11 -18.04 20.24
CA GLU A 256 23.08 -18.60 19.30
C GLU A 256 22.57 -19.86 18.56
N GLN A 257 21.41 -20.40 18.94
CA GLN A 257 20.87 -21.61 18.32
C GLN A 257 20.12 -21.31 17.02
N LYS A 258 20.57 -21.92 15.91
CA LYS A 258 19.92 -21.78 14.58
C LYS A 258 18.47 -22.30 14.52
N SER A 259 18.00 -22.97 15.56
CA SER A 259 16.60 -23.45 15.73
C SER A 259 15.75 -22.54 16.62
N PHE A 260 16.30 -21.41 17.06
CA PHE A 260 15.66 -20.35 17.85
C PHE A 260 15.40 -19.14 16.94
N THR A 261 14.21 -19.11 16.33
CA THR A 261 13.80 -18.07 15.35
C THR A 261 12.31 -17.72 15.37
N VAL A 262 11.51 -18.39 16.23
CA VAL A 262 10.03 -18.27 16.29
C VAL A 262 9.52 -18.29 17.75
N LYS A 263 10.40 -18.30 18.76
CA LYS A 263 10.01 -18.36 20.19
C LYS A 263 10.65 -17.26 21.05
N ASP A 264 11.37 -16.38 20.39
CA ASP A 264 12.26 -15.36 20.91
C ASP A 264 11.43 -14.29 21.64
N CYS A 265 10.26 -13.97 21.08
CA CYS A 265 9.26 -13.14 21.74
C CYS A 265 8.59 -13.84 22.93
N THR A 266 8.39 -15.16 22.87
CA THR A 266 7.80 -15.94 23.96
C THR A 266 8.74 -15.97 25.17
N LEU A 267 10.04 -16.25 24.96
CA LEU A 267 11.05 -16.25 26.02
C LEU A 267 11.09 -14.90 26.74
N ALA A 268 11.18 -13.80 26.00
CA ALA A 268 11.22 -12.45 26.55
C ALA A 268 9.96 -12.09 27.37
N SER A 269 8.77 -12.45 26.88
CA SER A 269 7.51 -12.23 27.60
C SER A 269 7.36 -13.11 28.83
N LEU A 270 7.82 -14.38 28.76
CA LEU A 270 7.81 -15.28 29.92
C LEU A 270 8.79 -14.80 31.01
N LEU A 271 9.98 -14.32 30.62
CA LEU A 271 10.92 -13.68 31.55
C LEU A 271 10.34 -12.39 32.15
N THR A 272 9.59 -11.61 31.38
CA THR A 272 8.91 -10.41 31.90
C THR A 272 7.89 -10.77 32.98
N VAL A 273 7.12 -11.85 32.79
CA VAL A 273 6.12 -12.29 33.77
C VAL A 273 6.77 -12.95 34.99
N ALA A 274 7.75 -13.84 34.79
CA ALA A 274 8.42 -14.55 35.89
C ALA A 274 9.33 -13.65 36.77
N LEU A 275 9.59 -12.42 36.34
CA LEU A 275 10.33 -11.39 37.10
C LEU A 275 9.48 -10.14 37.35
N HIS A 276 8.15 -10.21 37.19
CA HIS A 276 7.27 -9.04 37.34
C HIS A 276 7.26 -8.50 38.76
N GLY A 277 7.28 -9.37 39.78
CA GLY A 277 7.45 -9.00 41.19
C GLY A 277 8.82 -8.39 41.54
N ASN A 278 9.79 -8.32 40.62
CA ASN A 278 11.09 -7.70 40.84
C ASN A 278 11.60 -6.97 39.58
N LEU A 279 10.93 -5.87 39.22
CA LEU A 279 11.32 -5.06 38.06
C LEU A 279 12.72 -4.42 38.21
N SER A 280 13.24 -4.26 39.43
CA SER A 280 14.63 -3.82 39.67
C SER A 280 15.63 -4.80 39.06
N TYR A 281 15.55 -6.08 39.44
CA TYR A 281 16.44 -7.12 38.91
C TYR A 281 16.22 -7.35 37.40
N LEU A 282 14.97 -7.34 36.93
CA LEU A 282 14.66 -7.41 35.49
C LEU A 282 15.37 -6.29 34.70
N THR A 283 15.45 -5.08 35.26
CA THR A 283 16.13 -3.92 34.65
C THR A 283 17.65 -4.13 34.62
N GLU A 284 18.26 -4.59 35.71
CA GLU A 284 19.71 -4.85 35.77
C GLU A 284 20.15 -5.94 34.78
N VAL A 285 19.35 -7.00 34.61
CA VAL A 285 19.58 -8.05 33.61
C VAL A 285 19.39 -7.52 32.19
N MET A 286 18.31 -6.74 31.95
CA MET A 286 18.05 -6.10 30.67
C MET A 286 19.20 -5.18 30.24
N GLU A 287 19.76 -4.41 31.16
CA GLU A 287 20.91 -3.54 30.89
C GLU A 287 22.14 -4.31 30.42
N VAL A 288 22.47 -5.45 31.05
CA VAL A 288 23.64 -6.27 30.66
C VAL A 288 23.43 -6.84 29.26
N LEU A 289 22.29 -7.49 29.03
CA LEU A 289 21.95 -8.06 27.72
C LEU A 289 21.93 -6.97 26.61
N LEU A 290 21.49 -5.75 26.94
CA LEU A 290 21.47 -4.64 26.00
C LEU A 290 22.87 -4.08 25.73
N LYS A 291 23.74 -3.96 26.75
CA LYS A 291 25.17 -3.61 26.58
C LYS A 291 25.86 -4.62 25.66
N ASP A 292 25.60 -5.91 25.84
CA ASP A 292 26.16 -6.97 25.01
C ASP A 292 25.66 -6.88 23.56
N LEU A 293 24.35 -6.67 23.34
CA LEU A 293 23.78 -6.46 22.00
C LEU A 293 24.38 -5.22 21.30
N MET A 294 24.61 -4.14 22.05
CA MET A 294 25.20 -2.90 21.57
C MET A 294 26.67 -3.07 21.15
N GLN A 295 27.44 -3.83 21.93
CA GLN A 295 28.83 -4.19 21.59
C GLN A 295 28.89 -5.09 20.35
N LYS A 296 28.09 -6.18 20.31
CA LYS A 296 27.98 -7.10 19.16
C LYS A 296 27.67 -6.34 17.86
N ASN A 297 26.68 -5.45 17.87
CA ASN A 297 26.28 -4.66 16.68
C ASN A 297 27.28 -3.58 16.27
N SER A 298 28.14 -3.10 17.17
CA SER A 298 29.16 -2.11 16.84
C SER A 298 30.34 -2.70 16.08
N ALA A 299 30.71 -3.95 16.38
CA ALA A 299 31.65 -4.71 15.57
C ALA A 299 31.12 -4.95 14.13
N ALA A 300 29.80 -5.02 13.95
CA ALA A 300 29.14 -5.11 12.65
C ALA A 300 29.00 -3.76 11.90
N ALA A 301 29.53 -2.66 12.44
CA ALA A 301 29.63 -1.34 11.81
C ALA A 301 28.31 -0.67 11.34
N GLN A 302 27.13 -1.11 11.82
CA GLN A 302 25.83 -0.50 11.48
C GLN A 302 25.03 0.00 12.71
N PRO A 303 25.58 0.92 13.53
CA PRO A 303 24.92 1.38 14.75
C PRO A 303 23.56 2.04 14.52
N LYS A 304 23.30 2.64 13.33
CA LYS A 304 21.99 3.23 12.97
C LYS A 304 20.86 2.20 12.75
N LEU A 305 21.12 0.89 12.88
CA LEU A 305 20.09 -0.16 12.83
C LEU A 305 19.70 -0.75 14.20
N LEU A 306 20.43 -0.45 15.28
CA LEU A 306 20.14 -0.95 16.62
C LEU A 306 18.71 -0.56 17.08
N LEU A 307 18.00 -1.48 17.74
CA LEU A 307 16.61 -1.33 18.19
C LEU A 307 15.59 -1.09 17.07
N ARG A 308 15.97 -1.13 15.78
CA ARG A 308 15.05 -0.83 14.67
C ARG A 308 13.95 -1.88 14.52
N ARG A 309 14.24 -3.14 14.87
CA ARG A 309 13.32 -4.28 14.82
C ARG A 309 13.33 -5.04 16.16
N THR A 310 12.63 -6.16 16.20
CA THR A 310 12.66 -7.10 17.33
C THR A 310 13.30 -8.37 16.79
N GLU A 311 14.64 -8.40 16.76
CA GLU A 311 15.44 -9.50 16.21
C GLU A 311 16.26 -10.20 17.32
N SER A 312 16.00 -9.86 18.60
CA SER A 312 16.60 -10.43 19.81
C SER A 312 15.62 -10.50 20.98
N THR A 313 15.92 -11.34 21.96
CA THR A 313 15.14 -11.51 23.21
C THR A 313 15.12 -10.20 24.00
N VAL A 314 16.27 -9.52 24.10
CA VAL A 314 16.39 -8.27 24.85
C VAL A 314 15.59 -7.14 24.21
N GLU A 315 15.45 -7.06 22.88
CA GLU A 315 14.60 -6.06 22.22
C GLU A 315 13.10 -6.27 22.53
N LYS A 316 12.62 -7.51 22.66
CA LYS A 316 11.23 -7.76 23.12
C LYS A 316 11.09 -7.51 24.62
N LEU A 317 12.05 -7.93 25.43
CA LEU A 317 12.02 -7.72 26.89
C LEU A 317 12.00 -6.22 27.21
N LEU A 318 12.80 -5.43 26.51
CA LEU A 318 12.82 -3.97 26.55
C LEU A 318 11.51 -3.34 26.04
N THR A 319 10.88 -3.91 25.00
CA THR A 319 9.54 -3.48 24.55
C THR A 319 8.47 -3.75 25.62
N ASN A 320 8.56 -4.88 26.31
CA ASN A 320 7.66 -5.23 27.41
C ASN A 320 7.89 -4.33 28.64
N TRP A 321 9.15 -4.11 29.03
CA TRP A 321 9.56 -3.23 30.13
C TRP A 321 9.07 -1.78 29.95
N VAL A 322 9.18 -1.22 28.73
CA VAL A 322 8.58 0.09 28.40
C VAL A 322 7.06 0.05 28.58
N SER A 323 6.41 -1.05 28.21
CA SER A 323 4.96 -1.20 28.35
C SER A 323 4.51 -1.29 29.80
N VAL A 324 5.32 -1.89 30.70
CA VAL A 324 5.13 -1.82 32.15
C VAL A 324 5.28 -0.38 32.63
N CYS A 325 6.48 0.20 32.44
CA CYS A 325 6.85 1.47 33.06
C CYS A 325 6.11 2.70 32.51
N LEU A 326 5.49 2.60 31.33
CA LEU A 326 4.65 3.66 30.75
C LEU A 326 3.15 3.43 30.94
N TYR A 327 2.68 2.32 31.53
CA TYR A 327 1.24 2.09 31.69
C TYR A 327 0.56 3.17 32.54
N GLY A 328 1.19 3.62 33.63
CA GLY A 328 0.69 4.75 34.43
C GLY A 328 0.55 6.04 33.60
N PHE A 329 1.61 6.45 32.90
CA PHE A 329 1.60 7.62 32.03
C PHE A 329 0.58 7.52 30.88
N LEU A 330 0.45 6.33 30.28
CA LEU A 330 -0.58 6.02 29.29
C LEU A 330 -1.98 6.23 29.88
N ARG A 331 -2.28 5.65 31.05
CA ARG A 331 -3.61 5.76 31.69
C ARG A 331 -3.93 7.19 32.14
N GLU A 332 -2.96 7.89 32.71
CA GLU A 332 -3.16 9.19 33.37
C GLU A 332 -3.06 10.41 32.43
N SER A 333 -2.23 10.36 31.38
CA SER A 333 -1.96 11.53 30.52
C SER A 333 -2.41 11.35 29.06
N VAL A 334 -2.29 10.14 28.51
CA VAL A 334 -2.48 9.89 27.06
C VAL A 334 -3.84 9.24 26.74
N GLY A 335 -4.36 8.41 27.64
CA GLY A 335 -5.51 7.55 27.39
C GLY A 335 -6.79 8.31 27.05
N GLN A 336 -7.09 9.39 27.77
CA GLN A 336 -8.22 10.26 27.44
C GLN A 336 -8.10 10.85 26.02
N HIS A 337 -6.92 11.32 25.64
CA HIS A 337 -6.68 11.88 24.31
C HIS A 337 -6.76 10.83 23.20
N LEU A 338 -6.32 9.59 23.47
CA LEU A 338 -6.44 8.47 22.54
C LEU A 338 -7.90 8.03 22.38
N PHE A 339 -8.65 7.89 23.48
CA PHE A 339 -10.07 7.54 23.46
C PHE A 339 -10.88 8.61 22.72
N LEU A 340 -10.67 9.89 23.02
CA LEU A 340 -11.35 10.99 22.33
C LEU A 340 -11.03 11.03 20.83
N LEU A 341 -9.79 10.74 20.41
CA LEU A 341 -9.45 10.62 18.99
C LEU A 341 -10.20 9.46 18.32
N VAL A 342 -10.23 8.30 18.96
CA VAL A 342 -10.93 7.11 18.46
C VAL A 342 -12.44 7.37 18.35
N SER A 343 -13.07 7.91 19.39
CA SER A 343 -14.48 8.29 19.37
C SER A 343 -14.78 9.33 18.28
N ALA A 344 -13.92 10.35 18.12
CA ALA A 344 -14.07 11.38 17.10
C ALA A 344 -13.88 10.81 15.67
N LEU A 345 -13.04 9.80 15.48
CA LEU A 345 -12.90 9.09 14.20
C LEU A 345 -14.17 8.29 13.88
N THR A 346 -14.61 7.42 14.78
CA THR A 346 -15.82 6.59 14.58
C THR A 346 -17.05 7.47 14.30
N HIS A 347 -17.25 8.53 15.07
CA HIS A 347 -18.34 9.49 14.87
C HIS A 347 -18.20 10.30 13.56
N GLN A 348 -16.98 10.63 13.13
CA GLN A 348 -16.76 11.32 11.85
C GLN A 348 -16.99 10.40 10.63
N ILE A 349 -16.73 9.10 10.78
CA ILE A 349 -17.05 8.07 9.79
C ILE A 349 -18.57 7.91 9.67
N SER A 350 -19.28 7.72 10.79
CA SER A 350 -20.73 7.46 10.81
C SER A 350 -21.63 8.63 10.37
N LYS A 351 -21.06 9.85 10.22
CA LYS A 351 -21.73 11.02 9.64
C LYS A 351 -21.92 10.95 8.12
N GLY A 352 -21.33 9.98 7.42
CA GLY A 352 -21.50 9.80 5.98
C GLY A 352 -21.89 8.37 5.61
N PRO A 353 -22.23 8.13 4.32
CA PRO A 353 -22.54 6.79 3.84
C PRO A 353 -21.37 5.82 4.07
N VAL A 354 -21.69 4.63 4.59
CA VAL A 354 -20.77 3.50 4.77
C VAL A 354 -21.37 2.29 4.06
N ASP A 355 -20.62 1.69 3.15
CA ASP A 355 -20.99 0.43 2.51
C ASP A 355 -20.81 -0.71 3.52
N CYS A 356 -21.87 -1.46 3.85
CA CYS A 356 -21.84 -2.45 4.92
C CYS A 356 -21.22 -3.80 4.50
N VAL A 357 -20.92 -3.99 3.22
CA VAL A 357 -20.32 -5.21 2.67
C VAL A 357 -18.79 -5.07 2.56
N THR A 358 -18.31 -3.85 2.30
CA THR A 358 -16.88 -3.53 2.09
C THR A 358 -16.29 -2.62 3.17
N GLU A 359 -17.07 -2.20 4.16
CA GLU A 359 -16.78 -1.16 5.18
C GLU A 359 -16.30 0.19 4.62
N LYS A 360 -16.47 0.45 3.31
CA LYS A 360 -15.95 1.68 2.70
C LYS A 360 -16.85 2.87 3.00
N ALA A 361 -16.25 3.95 3.48
CA ALA A 361 -16.96 5.14 3.95
C ALA A 361 -16.63 6.38 3.12
N LEU A 362 -17.58 7.32 3.04
CA LEU A 362 -17.35 8.63 2.42
C LEU A 362 -16.38 9.50 3.24
N TYR A 363 -16.38 9.38 4.56
CA TYR A 363 -15.44 10.04 5.47
C TYR A 363 -14.42 9.01 6.00
N THR A 364 -13.15 9.23 5.71
CA THR A 364 -12.04 8.34 6.07
C THR A 364 -10.71 9.09 5.95
N LEU A 365 -9.65 8.59 6.58
CA LEU A 365 -8.29 9.08 6.39
C LEU A 365 -7.46 8.25 5.39
N SER A 366 -7.93 7.05 5.03
CA SER A 366 -7.24 6.16 4.09
C SER A 366 -7.87 6.16 2.70
N GLU A 367 -7.04 6.09 1.67
CA GLU A 367 -7.47 6.02 0.27
C GLU A 367 -8.12 4.65 -0.06
N ASP A 368 -7.63 3.56 0.53
CA ASP A 368 -8.09 2.19 0.23
C ASP A 368 -9.56 1.93 0.69
N TRP A 369 -9.95 2.61 1.77
CA TRP A 369 -11.25 2.53 2.42
C TRP A 369 -12.24 3.63 1.99
N LEU A 370 -11.90 4.44 0.99
CA LEU A 370 -12.76 5.53 0.53
C LEU A 370 -13.89 5.02 -0.35
N LEU A 371 -15.12 5.47 -0.08
CA LEU A 371 -16.30 5.15 -0.88
C LEU A 371 -16.38 6.08 -2.10
N TRP A 372 -15.98 5.54 -3.26
CA TRP A 372 -15.79 6.31 -4.50
C TRP A 372 -17.10 6.72 -5.23
N GLN A 373 -18.21 6.04 -4.96
CA GLN A 373 -19.43 6.09 -5.79
C GLN A 373 -20.61 6.87 -5.19
N ALA A 374 -20.55 7.28 -3.91
CA ALA A 374 -21.66 7.97 -3.23
C ALA A 374 -21.84 9.43 -3.72
N GLN A 375 -22.68 9.64 -4.75
CA GLN A 375 -22.97 10.97 -5.29
C GLN A 375 -24.24 11.64 -4.72
N ASP A 376 -25.31 10.89 -4.42
CA ASP A 376 -26.62 11.47 -4.02
C ASP A 376 -27.24 10.83 -2.75
N PHE A 377 -26.70 11.20 -1.58
CA PHE A 377 -27.31 10.91 -0.27
C PHE A 377 -28.07 12.14 0.26
N SER A 378 -29.36 11.97 0.52
CA SER A 378 -30.27 13.03 0.96
C SER A 378 -30.56 12.94 2.46
N GLN A 379 -30.27 14.05 3.16
CA GLN A 379 -30.65 14.41 4.53
C GLN A 379 -30.29 13.45 5.68
N LEU A 380 -29.90 14.07 6.81
CA LEU A 380 -30.00 13.45 8.12
C LEU A 380 -31.48 13.24 8.45
N LEU A 381 -31.84 12.00 8.75
CA LEU A 381 -33.13 11.59 9.25
C LEU A 381 -33.02 11.49 10.77
N LYS A 382 -33.57 12.48 11.48
CA LYS A 382 -33.77 12.41 12.92
C LYS A 382 -34.92 11.45 13.21
N VAL A 383 -34.57 10.21 13.58
CA VAL A 383 -35.51 9.15 13.94
C VAL A 383 -35.84 9.29 15.42
N LEU A 384 -37.11 9.35 15.78
CA LEU A 384 -37.58 9.30 17.16
C LEU A 384 -37.87 7.84 17.52
N PHE A 385 -37.03 7.25 18.38
CA PHE A 385 -37.14 5.86 18.82
C PHE A 385 -37.57 5.80 20.28
N ALA A 386 -38.78 5.30 20.55
CA ALA A 386 -39.26 5.09 21.91
C ALA A 386 -39.11 3.62 22.31
N VAL A 387 -38.58 3.36 23.50
CA VAL A 387 -38.51 2.02 24.08
C VAL A 387 -39.87 1.72 24.70
N GLY A 388 -40.63 0.83 24.08
CA GLY A 388 -41.90 0.34 24.61
C GLY A 388 -41.71 -0.94 25.42
N SER A 389 -42.28 -1.00 26.63
CA SER A 389 -42.49 -2.26 27.36
C SER A 389 -43.96 -2.38 27.74
N ASP A 390 -44.66 -3.34 27.13
CA ASP A 390 -46.04 -3.77 27.43
C ASP A 390 -47.03 -2.64 27.77
N GLY A 391 -47.04 -1.57 26.97
CA GLY A 391 -48.06 -0.52 26.97
C GLY A 391 -47.62 0.86 27.45
N GLU A 392 -46.44 1.00 28.07
CA GLU A 392 -45.84 2.31 28.33
C GLU A 392 -44.73 2.63 27.32
N VAL A 393 -44.75 3.86 26.81
CA VAL A 393 -43.85 4.38 25.76
C VAL A 393 -42.84 5.32 26.44
N SER A 394 -41.55 5.02 26.38
CA SER A 394 -40.51 5.88 26.96
C SER A 394 -40.46 7.27 26.31
N GLU A 395 -39.76 8.21 26.96
CA GLU A 395 -39.29 9.41 26.26
C GLU A 395 -38.56 9.00 24.96
N PRO A 396 -38.87 9.61 23.81
CA PRO A 396 -38.26 9.23 22.55
C PRO A 396 -36.78 9.65 22.49
N LEU A 397 -35.95 8.72 22.05
CA LEU A 397 -34.55 8.94 21.72
C LEU A 397 -34.46 9.52 20.29
N GLU A 398 -33.87 10.69 20.13
CA GLU A 398 -33.57 11.24 18.80
C GLU A 398 -32.26 10.64 18.27
N VAL A 399 -32.29 10.05 17.08
CA VAL A 399 -31.17 9.33 16.47
C VAL A 399 -30.91 9.85 15.05
N ASP A 400 -29.68 10.28 14.79
CA ASP A 400 -29.23 10.73 13.47
C ASP A 400 -28.92 9.54 12.54
N ALA A 401 -29.78 9.30 11.55
CA ALA A 401 -29.60 8.32 10.48
C ALA A 401 -29.49 8.97 9.09
N LEU A 402 -29.10 8.21 8.07
CA LEU A 402 -29.01 8.63 6.66
C LEU A 402 -30.03 7.87 5.82
N SER A 403 -30.55 8.49 4.75
CA SER A 403 -31.43 7.79 3.80
C SER A 403 -30.81 6.56 3.11
N CYS A 404 -29.50 6.35 3.24
CA CYS A 404 -28.75 5.23 2.70
C CYS A 404 -28.07 4.36 3.78
N ASP A 405 -28.54 4.40 5.02
CA ASP A 405 -28.19 3.37 6.01
C ASP A 405 -29.05 2.11 5.80
N THR A 406 -28.49 0.92 6.03
CA THR A 406 -29.27 -0.34 6.16
C THR A 406 -30.00 -0.43 7.50
N VAL A 407 -30.83 -1.46 7.70
CA VAL A 407 -31.60 -1.63 8.94
C VAL A 407 -30.67 -1.98 10.12
N GLU A 408 -29.62 -2.78 9.92
CA GLU A 408 -28.60 -3.11 10.92
C GLU A 408 -27.74 -1.88 11.25
N GLN A 409 -27.33 -1.08 10.27
CA GLN A 409 -26.68 0.21 10.50
C GLN A 409 -27.56 1.19 11.29
N LEU A 410 -28.88 1.19 11.07
CA LEU A 410 -29.82 1.93 11.90
C LEU A 410 -29.88 1.37 13.33
N LYS A 411 -29.94 0.05 13.52
CA LYS A 411 -29.91 -0.58 14.86
C LYS A 411 -28.63 -0.21 15.61
N GLU A 412 -27.46 -0.27 14.96
CA GLU A 412 -26.19 0.19 15.54
C GLU A 412 -26.27 1.66 15.98
N LYS A 413 -26.81 2.55 15.14
CA LYS A 413 -26.94 3.98 15.48
C LYS A 413 -27.92 4.22 16.63
N ILE A 414 -29.04 3.49 16.70
CA ILE A 414 -29.97 3.53 17.85
C ILE A 414 -29.26 3.06 19.13
N LEU A 415 -28.61 1.90 19.10
CA LEU A 415 -27.94 1.30 20.26
C LEU A 415 -26.75 2.13 20.76
N ASN A 416 -25.97 2.72 19.86
CA ASN A 416 -24.86 3.61 20.22
C ASN A 416 -25.37 4.94 20.80
N THR A 417 -26.43 5.54 20.22
CA THR A 417 -27.05 6.75 20.77
C THR A 417 -27.71 6.48 22.13
N PHE A 418 -28.34 5.32 22.33
CA PHE A 418 -28.83 4.87 23.64
C PHE A 418 -27.68 4.77 24.66
N LYS A 419 -26.61 4.06 24.31
CA LYS A 419 -25.41 3.91 25.18
C LYS A 419 -24.78 5.26 25.52
N THR A 420 -24.86 6.23 24.62
CA THR A 420 -24.32 7.59 24.82
C THR A 420 -25.24 8.44 25.70
N LYS A 421 -26.57 8.42 25.51
CA LYS A 421 -27.53 9.18 26.33
C LYS A 421 -27.66 8.63 27.76
N PHE A 422 -27.63 7.30 27.93
CA PHE A 422 -27.93 6.65 29.21
C PHE A 422 -26.71 6.07 29.94
N GLY A 423 -25.54 6.00 29.29
CA GLY A 423 -24.27 5.56 29.89
C GLY A 423 -24.09 4.04 30.03
N PHE A 424 -25.08 3.23 29.66
CA PHE A 424 -25.01 1.76 29.66
C PHE A 424 -25.51 1.17 28.33
N ALA A 425 -25.01 -0.01 27.96
CA ALA A 425 -25.47 -0.71 26.76
C ALA A 425 -26.87 -1.29 26.98
N TYR A 426 -27.68 -1.33 25.91
CA TYR A 426 -28.97 -2.02 25.94
C TYR A 426 -28.76 -3.54 26.11
N ASN A 427 -29.54 -4.20 26.97
CA ASN A 427 -29.31 -5.61 27.37
C ASN A 427 -29.68 -6.66 26.30
N THR A 428 -30.05 -6.24 25.10
CA THR A 428 -30.52 -7.11 24.00
C THR A 428 -29.52 -7.07 22.85
N SER A 429 -29.18 -8.24 22.28
CA SER A 429 -28.29 -8.32 21.12
C SER A 429 -28.90 -7.63 19.90
N ILE A 430 -28.06 -7.03 19.04
CA ILE A 430 -28.50 -6.34 17.81
C ILE A 430 -29.38 -7.22 16.90
N ARG A 431 -29.21 -8.54 16.95
CA ARG A 431 -30.00 -9.52 16.21
C ARG A 431 -31.42 -9.68 16.75
N ASP A 432 -31.59 -9.52 18.06
CA ASP A 432 -32.86 -9.68 18.77
C ASP A 432 -33.62 -8.34 18.91
N VAL A 433 -32.96 -7.21 18.61
CA VAL A 433 -33.60 -5.90 18.48
C VAL A 433 -34.37 -5.82 17.16
N ASN A 434 -35.68 -5.66 17.23
CA ASN A 434 -36.52 -5.33 16.08
C ASN A 434 -36.73 -3.80 15.98
N VAL A 435 -36.90 -3.30 14.76
CA VAL A 435 -37.19 -1.89 14.47
C VAL A 435 -38.42 -1.85 13.57
N GLU A 436 -39.40 -1.03 13.94
CA GLU A 436 -40.64 -0.87 13.19
C GLU A 436 -40.79 0.58 12.74
N TYR A 437 -41.37 0.78 11.56
CA TYR A 437 -41.67 2.09 11.00
C TYR A 437 -43.18 2.32 11.02
N GLU A 438 -43.62 3.44 11.63
CA GLU A 438 -45.02 3.85 11.60
C GLU A 438 -45.38 4.49 10.25
N ARG A 439 -46.34 3.88 9.55
CA ARG A 439 -46.94 4.39 8.31
C ARG A 439 -48.46 4.37 8.46
N ASP A 440 -49.07 5.53 8.34
CA ASP A 440 -50.53 5.74 8.35
C ASP A 440 -51.26 5.12 9.57
N GLY A 441 -50.60 5.13 10.75
CA GLY A 441 -51.10 4.53 11.99
C GLY A 441 -50.93 3.01 12.10
N SER A 442 -50.10 2.41 11.24
CA SER A 442 -49.71 0.99 11.28
C SER A 442 -48.20 0.83 11.39
N PHE A 443 -47.74 -0.16 12.16
CA PHE A 443 -46.32 -0.46 12.35
C PHE A 443 -45.85 -1.54 11.37
N LEU A 444 -44.78 -1.25 10.63
CA LEU A 444 -44.19 -2.15 9.63
C LEU A 444 -42.77 -2.56 10.06
N PRO A 445 -42.48 -3.86 10.25
CA PRO A 445 -41.16 -4.31 10.72
C PRO A 445 -40.11 -4.21 9.61
N LEU A 446 -39.05 -3.45 9.88
CA LEU A 446 -37.92 -3.26 8.97
C LEU A 446 -37.02 -4.49 8.97
N GLN A 447 -36.60 -4.93 7.78
CA GLN A 447 -35.79 -6.13 7.56
C GLN A 447 -34.67 -5.82 6.56
N GLU A 448 -33.49 -6.44 6.71
CA GLU A 448 -32.38 -6.32 5.74
C GLU A 448 -32.80 -6.72 4.31
N VAL A 449 -33.73 -7.65 4.22
CA VAL A 449 -34.25 -8.24 2.99
C VAL A 449 -35.71 -8.61 3.23
N ASP A 450 -36.59 -8.22 2.33
CA ASP A 450 -37.98 -8.65 2.32
C ASP A 450 -38.43 -8.96 0.88
N ARG A 451 -39.74 -8.87 0.60
CA ARG A 451 -40.31 -9.17 -0.71
C ARG A 451 -40.15 -8.03 -1.73
N GLY A 452 -39.59 -6.88 -1.35
CA GLY A 452 -39.41 -5.70 -2.21
C GLY A 452 -37.96 -5.37 -2.60
N SER A 453 -36.96 -6.11 -2.13
CA SER A 453 -35.54 -5.67 -2.11
C SER A 453 -34.77 -5.76 -3.45
N GLU A 454 -34.84 -4.78 -4.37
CA GLU A 454 -33.71 -4.42 -5.28
C GLU A 454 -32.98 -5.55 -6.05
N VAL A 455 -33.31 -5.93 -7.29
CA VAL A 455 -32.54 -6.91 -8.10
C VAL A 455 -31.67 -6.24 -9.16
N ILE A 456 -30.38 -6.60 -9.23
CA ILE A 456 -29.49 -6.29 -10.35
C ILE A 456 -28.70 -7.54 -10.73
N GLY A 457 -29.00 -8.12 -11.89
CA GLY A 457 -28.38 -9.38 -12.33
C GLY A 457 -28.66 -10.52 -11.37
N ASP A 458 -27.64 -10.96 -10.65
CA ASP A 458 -27.72 -11.96 -9.59
C ASP A 458 -27.74 -11.37 -8.15
N VAL A 459 -27.73 -10.03 -7.99
CA VAL A 459 -27.34 -9.32 -6.75
C VAL A 459 -28.47 -8.44 -6.17
N THR A 460 -28.65 -8.41 -4.83
CA THR A 460 -29.74 -7.70 -4.10
C THR A 460 -29.18 -6.35 -3.75
N LYS A 461 -30.00 -5.32 -3.71
CA LYS A 461 -29.75 -4.20 -2.80
C LYS A 461 -30.21 -4.53 -1.38
N LEU A 462 -29.33 -4.45 -0.38
CA LEU A 462 -29.78 -4.48 1.01
C LEU A 462 -30.76 -3.32 1.27
N ASN A 463 -31.78 -3.58 2.08
CA ASN A 463 -32.84 -2.61 2.34
C ASN A 463 -32.30 -1.40 3.12
N THR A 464 -32.52 -0.21 2.57
CA THR A 464 -32.11 1.07 3.18
C THR A 464 -33.31 1.89 3.64
N LEU A 465 -33.08 2.93 4.43
CA LEU A 465 -34.14 3.87 4.82
C LEU A 465 -34.78 4.64 3.65
N ARG A 466 -34.20 4.58 2.43
CA ARG A 466 -34.85 5.03 1.18
C ARG A 466 -35.73 3.96 0.57
N HIS A 467 -35.40 2.67 0.69
CA HIS A 467 -36.24 1.58 0.19
C HIS A 467 -37.62 1.58 0.86
N TYR A 468 -37.67 1.85 2.17
CA TYR A 468 -38.95 2.00 2.90
C TYR A 468 -39.68 3.33 2.62
N LYS A 469 -39.24 4.10 1.62
CA LYS A 469 -39.91 5.32 1.12
C LYS A 469 -40.27 5.25 -0.37
N ASP A 470 -39.55 4.47 -1.19
CA ASP A 470 -39.79 4.26 -2.63
C ASP A 470 -39.61 2.76 -3.02
N GLU A 471 -40.61 2.16 -3.67
CA GLU A 471 -40.76 0.70 -3.87
C GLU A 471 -40.09 0.15 -5.18
N ASN A 472 -39.45 -1.06 -5.15
CA ASN A 472 -39.51 -2.19 -6.15
C ASN A 472 -38.31 -3.24 -6.13
N PHE A 473 -38.66 -4.56 -6.20
CA PHE A 473 -38.03 -5.95 -6.15
C PHE A 473 -36.56 -6.26 -6.64
N THR A 474 -35.77 -7.37 -6.35
CA THR A 474 -35.60 -8.53 -5.37
C THR A 474 -34.32 -9.45 -5.59
N GLY A 475 -33.21 -9.42 -4.78
CA GLY A 475 -32.21 -10.56 -4.53
C GLY A 475 -30.84 -10.64 -5.33
N LYS A 476 -29.58 -11.05 -4.94
CA LYS A 476 -28.78 -11.54 -3.74
C LYS A 476 -27.46 -10.70 -3.33
N TYR A 477 -27.54 -9.67 -2.46
CA TYR A 477 -26.62 -8.72 -1.72
C TYR A 477 -25.44 -7.89 -2.30
N PHE A 478 -25.61 -6.56 -2.32
CA PHE A 478 -24.65 -5.43 -2.28
C PHE A 478 -25.31 -4.21 -1.56
N HIS A 479 -24.56 -3.17 -1.18
CA HIS A 479 -25.11 -1.95 -0.53
C HIS A 479 -24.96 -0.68 -1.38
N LEU A 480 -23.74 -0.18 -1.57
CA LEU A 480 -23.44 1.06 -2.29
C LEU A 480 -22.43 0.86 -3.44
N ILE A 481 -21.76 -0.30 -3.49
CA ILE A 481 -20.85 -0.70 -4.58
C ILE A 481 -21.37 -1.97 -5.26
N ASP A 482 -21.66 -1.89 -6.56
CA ASP A 482 -21.97 -3.05 -7.41
C ASP A 482 -20.66 -3.77 -7.79
N PRO A 483 -20.52 -5.09 -7.56
CA PRO A 483 -19.29 -5.84 -7.83
C PRO A 483 -19.01 -6.10 -9.32
N ASP A 484 -20.02 -6.11 -10.20
CA ASP A 484 -19.88 -6.55 -11.60
C ASP A 484 -19.49 -5.42 -12.57
N VAL A 485 -19.23 -4.21 -12.08
CA VAL A 485 -18.90 -3.03 -12.91
C VAL A 485 -17.40 -2.99 -13.30
N GLU A 486 -16.95 -4.01 -14.05
CA GLU A 486 -15.68 -3.94 -14.79
C GLU A 486 -15.83 -3.11 -16.08
N GLU A 487 -15.16 -1.96 -16.11
CA GLU A 487 -14.81 -1.10 -17.27
C GLU A 487 -15.77 -0.99 -18.49
N ASP A 488 -16.67 0.01 -18.51
CA ASP A 488 -16.90 0.80 -19.74
C ASP A 488 -16.02 2.05 -19.72
N HIS A 489 -14.88 1.96 -20.40
CA HIS A 489 -13.89 3.03 -20.52
C HIS A 489 -13.97 3.85 -21.82
N GLY A 490 -15.16 3.95 -22.43
CA GLY A 490 -15.35 4.53 -23.76
C GLY A 490 -14.98 6.01 -24.00
N LYS A 491 -14.87 6.89 -22.98
CA LYS A 491 -14.65 8.35 -23.21
C LYS A 491 -13.68 9.06 -22.23
N ASN A 492 -12.44 9.25 -22.71
CA ASN A 492 -11.36 10.09 -22.18
C ASN A 492 -11.01 9.86 -20.68
N PRO A 493 -10.38 8.73 -20.34
CA PRO A 493 -10.18 8.31 -18.96
C PRO A 493 -9.31 9.26 -18.13
N GLU A 494 -8.14 9.68 -18.62
CA GLU A 494 -7.18 10.57 -17.92
C GLU A 494 -7.86 11.80 -17.29
N ARG A 495 -8.69 12.52 -18.06
CA ARG A 495 -9.34 13.76 -17.61
C ARG A 495 -10.51 13.54 -16.64
N LYS A 496 -11.18 12.39 -16.69
CA LYS A 496 -12.17 11.99 -15.66
C LYS A 496 -11.44 11.53 -14.39
N LYS A 497 -10.42 10.67 -14.53
CA LYS A 497 -9.66 10.06 -13.42
C LYS A 497 -8.93 11.11 -12.57
N LEU A 498 -8.43 12.19 -13.18
CA LEU A 498 -7.92 13.35 -12.44
C LEU A 498 -9.01 14.08 -11.64
N LYS A 499 -10.13 14.47 -12.27
CA LYS A 499 -11.24 15.18 -11.59
C LYS A 499 -11.84 14.37 -10.45
N LEU A 500 -11.98 13.05 -10.63
CA LEU A 500 -12.37 12.13 -9.58
C LEU A 500 -11.38 12.20 -8.41
N LYS A 501 -10.08 11.99 -8.66
CA LYS A 501 -9.05 12.02 -7.61
C LYS A 501 -8.93 13.38 -6.90
N GLU A 502 -9.20 14.49 -7.58
CA GLU A 502 -9.32 15.82 -6.98
C GLU A 502 -10.50 15.90 -6.01
N VAL A 503 -11.72 15.46 -6.41
CA VAL A 503 -12.90 15.40 -5.53
C VAL A 503 -12.69 14.46 -4.34
N TYR A 504 -12.07 13.31 -4.56
CA TYR A 504 -11.80 12.32 -3.51
C TYR A 504 -10.82 12.83 -2.45
N LEU A 505 -9.79 13.58 -2.86
CA LEU A 505 -8.87 14.23 -1.91
C LEU A 505 -9.61 15.22 -0.98
N THR A 506 -10.73 15.81 -1.42
CA THR A 506 -11.52 16.74 -0.58
C THR A 506 -12.14 16.04 0.64
N LYS A 507 -12.59 14.79 0.50
CA LYS A 507 -13.22 14.04 1.59
C LYS A 507 -12.20 13.51 2.59
N LEU A 508 -11.03 13.08 2.10
CA LEU A 508 -9.88 12.78 2.96
C LEU A 508 -9.43 14.01 3.76
N LEU A 509 -9.32 15.18 3.12
CA LEU A 509 -8.94 16.42 3.80
C LEU A 509 -10.03 16.93 4.76
N SER A 510 -11.30 16.81 4.39
CA SER A 510 -12.44 17.11 5.28
C SER A 510 -12.40 16.28 6.56
N THR A 511 -12.18 14.97 6.42
CA THR A 511 -12.00 14.06 7.56
C THR A 511 -10.78 14.44 8.40
N LYS A 512 -9.62 14.72 7.76
CA LYS A 512 -8.39 15.18 8.45
C LYS A 512 -8.64 16.42 9.29
N VAL A 513 -9.24 17.47 8.72
CA VAL A 513 -9.50 18.73 9.44
C VAL A 513 -10.48 18.49 10.60
N ALA A 514 -11.52 17.67 10.40
CA ALA A 514 -12.54 17.42 11.42
C ALA A 514 -12.04 16.68 12.67
N VAL A 515 -10.96 15.90 12.55
CA VAL A 515 -10.31 15.19 13.67
C VAL A 515 -8.94 15.78 14.08
N HIS A 516 -8.44 16.80 13.38
CA HIS A 516 -7.05 17.29 13.53
C HIS A 516 -6.70 17.73 14.95
N SER A 517 -7.63 18.37 15.66
CA SER A 517 -7.44 18.81 17.05
C SER A 517 -7.19 17.64 18.00
N TYR A 518 -7.90 16.52 17.83
CA TYR A 518 -7.70 15.32 18.64
C TYR A 518 -6.35 14.66 18.34
N VAL A 519 -5.91 14.68 17.07
CA VAL A 519 -4.56 14.22 16.67
C VAL A 519 -3.47 15.10 17.28
N GLU A 520 -3.59 16.43 17.19
CA GLU A 520 -2.63 17.35 17.81
C GLU A 520 -2.57 17.18 19.33
N ASN A 521 -3.72 17.04 20.01
CA ASN A 521 -3.78 16.88 21.46
C ASN A 521 -3.21 15.53 21.90
N LEU A 522 -3.51 14.44 21.19
CA LEU A 522 -2.89 13.13 21.44
C LEU A 522 -1.37 13.20 21.29
N PHE A 523 -0.88 13.75 20.18
CA PHE A 523 0.55 13.86 19.91
C PHE A 523 1.27 14.69 21.00
N ARG A 524 0.68 15.82 21.42
CA ARG A 524 1.19 16.66 22.52
C ARG A 524 1.06 16.04 23.89
N SER A 525 0.12 15.13 24.12
CA SER A 525 0.07 14.35 25.37
C SER A 525 1.22 13.34 25.44
N ILE A 526 1.67 12.80 24.30
CA ILE A 526 2.75 11.80 24.23
C ILE A 526 4.14 12.43 24.35
N TRP A 527 4.40 13.53 23.63
CA TRP A 527 5.64 14.33 23.78
C TRP A 527 5.47 15.53 24.73
N GLY A 528 4.52 15.43 25.66
CA GLY A 528 4.28 16.39 26.72
C GLY A 528 5.15 16.14 27.96
N MET A 529 5.05 17.04 28.94
CA MET A 529 5.69 16.90 30.24
C MET A 529 4.75 17.32 31.37
N THR A 530 4.33 16.36 32.18
CA THR A 530 3.52 16.62 33.38
C THR A 530 4.40 17.30 34.42
N GLN A 531 4.00 18.51 34.87
CA GLN A 531 4.77 19.35 35.80
C GLN A 531 6.23 19.63 35.34
N ASN A 532 6.46 19.76 34.02
CA ASN A 532 7.78 19.91 33.39
C ASN A 532 8.76 18.74 33.62
N LYS A 533 8.27 17.58 34.08
CA LYS A 533 9.03 16.33 34.17
C LYS A 533 8.64 15.36 33.04
N ALA A 534 9.61 14.59 32.56
CA ALA A 534 9.36 13.44 31.70
C ALA A 534 9.06 12.18 32.56
N PRO A 535 8.44 11.13 32.00
CA PRO A 535 8.30 9.85 32.70
C PRO A 535 9.67 9.30 33.09
N LEU A 536 9.84 8.84 34.34
CA LEU A 536 11.13 8.41 34.89
C LEU A 536 11.85 7.39 34.01
N ALA A 537 11.12 6.39 33.49
CA ALA A 537 11.67 5.36 32.61
C ALA A 537 12.16 5.90 31.25
N ILE A 538 11.55 6.96 30.71
CA ILE A 538 12.06 7.63 29.49
C ILE A 538 13.37 8.34 29.81
N LYS A 539 13.42 9.10 30.91
CA LYS A 539 14.62 9.85 31.32
C LYS A 539 15.79 8.90 31.61
N TYR A 540 15.57 7.90 32.45
CA TYR A 540 16.56 6.87 32.79
C TYR A 540 17.08 6.15 31.54
N PHE A 541 16.19 5.64 30.69
CA PHE A 541 16.60 4.93 29.47
C PHE A 541 17.30 5.84 28.44
N PHE A 542 16.95 7.13 28.38
CA PHE A 542 17.63 8.09 27.49
C PHE A 542 19.01 8.48 28.01
N ASP A 543 19.20 8.58 29.32
CA ASP A 543 20.52 8.84 29.91
C ASP A 543 21.42 7.59 29.78
N PHE A 544 20.86 6.39 29.97
CA PHE A 544 21.52 5.11 29.65
C PHE A 544 22.04 5.06 28.21
N LEU A 545 21.19 5.40 27.23
CA LEU A 545 21.57 5.37 25.81
C LEU A 545 22.64 6.40 25.45
N ASP A 546 22.66 7.57 26.08
CA ASP A 546 23.75 8.55 25.89
C ASP A 546 25.05 8.03 26.53
N ALA A 547 25.00 7.45 27.73
CA ALA A 547 26.17 6.87 28.39
C ALA A 547 26.77 5.71 27.57
N GLN A 548 25.95 4.82 26.99
CA GLN A 548 26.46 3.79 26.09
C GLN A 548 27.05 4.39 24.81
N ALA A 549 26.39 5.38 24.19
CA ALA A 549 26.94 6.07 23.02
C ALA A 549 28.30 6.71 23.30
N GLU A 550 28.55 7.20 24.52
CA GLU A 550 29.82 7.79 24.93
C GLU A 550 30.90 6.74 25.23
N ASN A 551 30.56 5.66 25.94
CA ASN A 551 31.43 4.48 26.11
C ASN A 551 31.90 3.92 24.76
N MET A 552 30.99 3.90 23.78
CA MET A 552 31.22 3.40 22.41
C MET A 552 31.82 4.46 21.48
N LYS A 553 32.14 5.66 22.00
CA LYS A 553 32.77 6.80 21.29
C LYS A 553 31.99 7.31 20.08
N ILE A 554 30.66 7.19 20.11
CA ILE A 554 29.75 7.63 19.06
C ILE A 554 29.50 9.14 19.18
N THR A 555 30.14 9.89 18.28
CA THR A 555 30.05 11.35 18.17
C THR A 555 28.90 11.84 17.29
N ASP A 556 28.30 10.96 16.49
CA ASP A 556 27.18 11.29 15.59
C ASP A 556 25.85 11.43 16.37
N PRO A 557 25.25 12.63 16.43
CA PRO A 557 24.00 12.85 17.17
C PRO A 557 22.79 12.16 16.52
N ASP A 558 22.82 11.87 15.22
CA ASP A 558 21.74 11.13 14.55
C ASP A 558 21.62 9.71 15.11
N VAL A 559 22.74 9.06 15.45
CA VAL A 559 22.75 7.71 16.03
C VAL A 559 22.00 7.73 17.38
N ARG A 560 22.34 8.70 18.24
CA ARG A 560 21.69 8.87 19.55
C ARG A 560 20.20 9.17 19.41
N HIS A 561 19.82 10.04 18.47
CA HIS A 561 18.41 10.32 18.14
C HIS A 561 17.67 9.06 17.65
N ILE A 562 18.27 8.26 16.77
CA ILE A 562 17.68 7.03 16.24
C ILE A 562 17.46 6.01 17.38
N TRP A 563 18.45 5.78 18.24
CA TRP A 563 18.32 4.86 19.39
C TRP A 563 17.20 5.30 20.34
N LYS A 564 17.16 6.59 20.70
CA LYS A 564 16.11 7.18 21.55
C LYS A 564 14.73 7.21 20.89
N THR A 565 14.67 7.19 19.56
CA THR A 565 13.41 7.15 18.79
C THR A 565 12.85 5.74 18.68
N ASN A 566 13.67 4.76 18.26
CA ASN A 566 13.21 3.46 17.77
C ASN A 566 12.29 2.71 18.75
N LEU A 567 12.59 2.76 20.05
CA LEU A 567 11.85 2.03 21.09
C LEU A 567 10.56 2.75 21.57
N PRO A 568 10.58 4.02 22.03
CA PRO A 568 9.34 4.72 22.36
C PRO A 568 8.39 4.82 21.17
N LEU A 569 8.93 5.01 19.95
CA LEU A 569 8.13 5.01 18.73
C LEU A 569 7.45 3.65 18.52
N ARG A 570 8.12 2.51 18.75
CA ARG A 570 7.50 1.18 18.67
C ARG A 570 6.34 1.04 19.66
N PHE A 571 6.54 1.44 20.91
CA PHE A 571 5.48 1.39 21.93
C PHE A 571 4.28 2.25 21.51
N TRP A 572 4.50 3.54 21.24
CA TRP A 572 3.41 4.45 20.88
C TRP A 572 2.72 4.07 19.57
N ILE A 573 3.43 3.60 18.54
CA ILE A 573 2.82 3.10 17.30
C ILE A 573 1.94 1.87 17.57
N ASN A 574 2.37 0.95 18.44
CA ASN A 574 1.53 -0.19 18.82
C ASN A 574 0.24 0.27 19.51
N ILE A 575 0.33 1.20 20.46
CA ILE A 575 -0.84 1.75 21.17
C ILE A 575 -1.77 2.56 20.25
N LEU A 576 -1.22 3.42 19.38
CA LEU A 576 -1.99 4.19 18.39
C LEU A 576 -2.71 3.30 17.39
N LYS A 577 -2.07 2.20 16.96
CA LYS A 577 -2.71 1.21 16.08
C LYS A 577 -3.70 0.31 16.82
N ASN A 578 -3.49 0.01 18.10
CA ASN A 578 -4.27 -0.97 18.85
C ASN A 578 -4.90 -0.38 20.12
N PRO A 579 -5.86 0.57 20.01
CA PRO A 579 -6.56 1.13 21.17
C PRO A 579 -7.33 0.07 21.97
N GLN A 580 -7.72 -1.06 21.36
CA GLN A 580 -8.31 -2.22 22.03
C GLN A 580 -7.33 -2.98 22.95
N PHE A 581 -6.05 -2.59 23.02
CA PHE A 581 -5.15 -3.04 24.09
C PHE A 581 -5.28 -2.19 25.36
N VAL A 582 -5.88 -0.99 25.26
CA VAL A 582 -6.02 -0.01 26.35
C VAL A 582 -7.47 0.13 26.82
N PHE A 583 -8.43 -0.04 25.91
CA PHE A 583 -9.86 0.12 26.19
C PHE A 583 -10.67 -1.13 25.86
N ASP A 584 -11.76 -1.34 26.59
CA ASP A 584 -12.79 -2.30 26.23
C ASP A 584 -13.62 -1.76 25.06
N MET A 585 -13.17 -2.09 23.85
CA MET A 585 -13.79 -1.68 22.59
C MET A 585 -13.49 -2.68 21.47
N GLU A 586 -14.41 -2.78 20.52
CA GLU A 586 -14.17 -3.43 19.25
C GLU A 586 -13.51 -2.47 18.26
N LYS A 587 -12.67 -3.00 17.37
CA LYS A 587 -11.90 -2.22 16.38
C LYS A 587 -12.15 -2.78 14.99
N THR A 588 -12.85 -2.02 14.15
CA THR A 588 -13.11 -2.40 12.77
C THR A 588 -11.85 -2.35 11.89
N PRO A 589 -11.77 -3.17 10.83
CA PRO A 589 -10.78 -3.05 9.76
C PRO A 589 -10.66 -1.62 9.19
N HIS A 590 -11.77 -0.93 8.94
CA HIS A 590 -11.77 0.46 8.51
C HIS A 590 -11.07 1.41 9.51
N LEU A 591 -11.30 1.21 10.81
CA LEU A 591 -10.65 2.00 11.86
C LEU A 591 -9.14 1.70 11.94
N ASP A 592 -8.67 0.46 11.71
CA ASP A 592 -7.22 0.18 11.56
C ASP A 592 -6.61 0.96 10.40
N GLY A 593 -7.32 1.08 9.28
CA GLY A 593 -6.91 1.89 8.14
C GLY A 593 -6.70 3.36 8.53
N CYS A 594 -7.67 3.97 9.22
CA CYS A 594 -7.57 5.36 9.67
C CYS A 594 -6.47 5.57 10.73
N LEU A 595 -6.37 4.68 11.72
CA LEU A 595 -5.33 4.73 12.75
C LEU A 595 -3.93 4.49 12.18
N SER A 596 -3.79 3.65 11.15
CA SER A 596 -2.52 3.45 10.44
C SER A 596 -2.03 4.71 9.73
N VAL A 597 -2.93 5.53 9.19
CA VAL A 597 -2.58 6.83 8.58
C VAL A 597 -2.06 7.80 9.65
N ILE A 598 -2.72 7.88 10.80
CA ILE A 598 -2.28 8.73 11.93
C ILE A 598 -0.96 8.22 12.52
N ALA A 599 -0.81 6.90 12.69
CA ALA A 599 0.44 6.28 13.14
C ALA A 599 1.61 6.56 12.16
N GLN A 600 1.36 6.54 10.84
CA GLN A 600 2.39 6.92 9.86
C GLN A 600 2.78 8.41 9.98
N ALA A 601 1.84 9.31 10.26
CA ALA A 601 2.12 10.73 10.50
C ALA A 601 2.88 10.94 11.83
N PHE A 602 2.55 10.18 12.88
CA PHE A 602 3.31 10.15 14.13
C PHE A 602 4.75 9.70 13.87
N MET A 603 4.95 8.58 13.17
CA MET A 603 6.27 8.08 12.77
C MET A 603 7.09 9.08 11.94
N ASP A 604 6.47 9.73 10.95
CA ASP A 604 7.14 10.74 10.13
C ASP A 604 7.57 11.97 10.94
N SER A 605 6.94 12.23 12.09
CA SER A 605 7.27 13.33 13.01
C SER A 605 8.56 13.12 13.81
N PHE A 606 9.01 11.87 13.99
CA PHE A 606 10.33 11.58 14.61
C PHE A 606 11.46 11.42 13.58
N SER A 607 11.13 11.32 12.30
CA SER A 607 12.11 11.08 11.23
C SER A 607 13.10 12.24 11.07
N LEU A 608 14.39 11.91 10.93
CA LEU A 608 15.43 12.89 10.60
C LEU A 608 15.37 13.35 9.14
N SER A 609 14.89 12.50 8.22
CA SER A 609 14.85 12.78 6.79
C SER A 609 13.70 13.71 6.39
N GLU A 610 13.94 14.65 5.48
CA GLU A 610 12.88 15.48 4.88
C GLU A 610 11.93 14.64 4.01
N ILE A 611 10.64 15.00 4.01
CA ILE A 611 9.63 14.30 3.20
C ILE A 611 9.74 14.79 1.75
N GLN A 612 10.24 13.93 0.86
CA GLN A 612 10.29 14.22 -0.58
C GLN A 612 8.90 14.06 -1.22
N LEU A 613 8.10 15.13 -1.17
CA LEU A 613 6.79 15.19 -1.81
C LEU A 613 6.94 15.13 -3.35
N GLY A 614 6.14 14.28 -4.00
CA GLY A 614 6.16 14.09 -5.45
C GLY A 614 4.90 13.40 -5.94
N LYS A 615 4.72 13.30 -7.28
CA LYS A 615 3.51 12.75 -7.92
C LYS A 615 3.19 11.29 -7.52
N HIS A 616 4.17 10.56 -6.98
CA HIS A 616 4.06 9.17 -6.54
C HIS A 616 4.20 9.01 -5.01
N ALA A 617 4.12 10.09 -4.24
CA ALA A 617 4.02 9.99 -2.78
C ALA A 617 2.65 9.42 -2.40
N PRO A 618 2.56 8.49 -1.44
CA PRO A 618 1.28 7.91 -1.03
C PRO A 618 0.42 8.94 -0.30
N THR A 619 -0.90 8.84 -0.47
CA THR A 619 -1.86 9.86 -0.06
C THR A 619 -1.85 10.12 1.45
N ASN A 620 -1.58 9.11 2.27
CA ASN A 620 -1.40 9.25 3.72
C ASN A 620 -0.26 10.23 4.11
N LYS A 621 0.86 10.20 3.37
CA LYS A 621 1.98 11.14 3.57
C LYS A 621 1.69 12.54 3.02
N LEU A 622 0.89 12.65 1.96
CA LEU A 622 0.41 13.94 1.45
C LEU A 622 -0.53 14.63 2.45
N LEU A 623 -1.43 13.87 3.09
CA LEU A 623 -2.52 14.36 3.95
C LEU A 623 -2.04 15.12 5.19
N TYR A 624 -0.90 14.74 5.77
CA TYR A 624 -0.27 15.41 6.93
C TYR A 624 1.00 16.18 6.58
N ALA A 625 1.39 16.27 5.29
CA ALA A 625 2.68 16.81 4.85
C ALA A 625 3.02 18.22 5.37
N LYS A 626 2.00 19.07 5.55
CA LYS A 626 2.16 20.44 6.08
C LYS A 626 2.35 20.49 7.60
N ASP A 627 1.89 19.48 8.33
CA ASP A 627 1.92 19.43 9.79
C ASP A 627 3.24 18.83 10.31
N ILE A 628 3.80 17.83 9.62
CA ILE A 628 5.03 17.14 10.04
C ILE A 628 6.20 18.09 10.37
N PRO A 629 6.49 19.17 9.62
CA PRO A 629 7.56 20.11 9.98
C PRO A 629 7.39 20.76 11.36
N LYS A 630 6.14 21.02 11.78
CA LYS A 630 5.81 21.55 13.12
C LYS A 630 6.03 20.47 14.18
N PHE A 631 5.48 19.28 13.99
CA PHE A 631 5.66 18.16 14.91
C PHE A 631 7.14 17.77 15.08
N LYS A 632 7.95 17.82 14.01
CA LYS A 632 9.42 17.65 14.08
C LYS A 632 10.13 18.70 14.94
N GLN A 633 9.58 19.92 15.06
CA GLN A 633 10.11 20.93 15.97
C GLN A 633 9.68 20.65 17.42
N GLU A 634 8.43 20.25 17.64
CA GLU A 634 7.93 19.84 18.97
C GLU A 634 8.72 18.63 19.53
N VAL A 635 8.94 17.58 18.74
CA VAL A 635 9.75 16.40 19.10
C VAL A 635 11.21 16.77 19.41
N LYS A 636 11.82 17.66 18.62
CA LYS A 636 13.19 18.16 18.89
C LYS A 636 13.27 18.96 20.19
N ALA A 637 12.24 19.73 20.53
CA ALA A 637 12.16 20.44 21.80
C ALA A 637 11.99 19.47 22.99
N TYR A 638 11.13 18.45 22.85
CA TYR A 638 10.93 17.39 23.84
C TYR A 638 12.23 16.63 24.17
N TYR A 639 12.95 16.13 23.16
CA TYR A 639 14.25 15.46 23.37
C TYR A 639 15.32 16.38 23.97
N LYS A 640 15.32 17.67 23.61
CA LYS A 640 16.20 18.67 24.24
C LYS A 640 15.88 18.81 25.73
N GLN A 641 14.60 18.95 26.09
CA GLN A 641 14.16 19.12 27.48
C GLN A 641 14.49 17.90 28.36
N ILE A 642 14.32 16.65 27.86
CA ILE A 642 14.69 15.44 28.61
C ILE A 642 16.19 15.41 28.92
N ARG A 643 17.03 15.81 27.95
CA ARG A 643 18.48 15.88 28.14
C ARG A 643 18.90 16.99 29.11
N GLU A 644 18.09 18.05 29.23
CA GLU A 644 18.34 19.19 30.12
C GLU A 644 17.76 18.99 31.54
N GLN A 645 16.99 17.91 31.77
CA GLN A 645 16.59 17.48 33.11
C GLN A 645 17.76 16.82 33.88
N PRO A 646 17.81 16.94 35.22
CA PRO A 646 18.74 16.18 36.06
C PRO A 646 18.68 14.67 35.79
N ALA A 647 19.81 13.99 35.88
CA ALA A 647 19.86 12.53 35.81
C ALA A 647 19.07 11.92 37.00
N VAL A 648 18.29 10.88 36.72
CA VAL A 648 17.57 10.10 37.75
C VAL A 648 18.60 9.28 38.53
N SER A 649 18.50 9.24 39.85
CA SER A 649 19.41 8.44 40.67
C SER A 649 19.01 6.95 40.70
N ASP A 650 19.98 6.04 40.81
CA ASP A 650 19.70 4.60 40.88
C ASP A 650 18.75 4.22 42.02
N ALA A 651 18.82 4.94 43.15
CA ALA A 651 17.90 4.75 44.28
C ALA A 651 16.46 5.19 43.92
N GLU A 652 16.29 6.41 43.41
CA GLU A 652 15.00 6.94 42.95
C GLU A 652 14.36 6.04 41.88
N PHE A 653 15.16 5.50 40.96
CA PHE A 653 14.65 4.61 39.91
C PHE A 653 14.29 3.22 40.45
N LYS A 654 15.08 2.67 41.38
CA LYS A 654 14.73 1.41 42.06
C LYS A 654 13.48 1.55 42.91
N ASP A 655 13.30 2.66 43.62
CA ASP A 655 12.07 2.93 44.38
C ASP A 655 10.83 3.02 43.46
N PHE A 656 10.96 3.64 42.28
CA PHE A 656 9.91 3.63 41.25
C PHE A 656 9.60 2.20 40.75
N LEU A 657 10.62 1.42 40.39
CA LEU A 657 10.45 0.04 39.90
C LEU A 657 9.86 -0.89 40.98
N ASN A 658 10.26 -0.72 42.25
CA ASN A 658 9.69 -1.45 43.38
C ASN A 658 8.22 -1.06 43.61
N GLY A 659 7.89 0.22 43.41
CA GLY A 659 6.51 0.73 43.45
C GLY A 659 5.61 0.05 42.40
N GLU A 660 6.02 0.05 41.13
CA GLU A 660 5.24 -0.60 40.06
C GLU A 660 5.24 -2.14 40.18
N SER A 661 6.30 -2.76 40.72
CA SER A 661 6.31 -4.21 41.04
C SER A 661 5.21 -4.54 42.06
N LYS A 662 5.19 -3.83 43.19
CA LYS A 662 4.23 -4.03 44.30
C LYS A 662 2.79 -3.73 43.91
N LYS A 663 2.58 -2.74 43.03
CA LYS A 663 1.28 -2.34 42.48
C LYS A 663 0.60 -3.45 41.65
N HIS A 664 1.38 -4.43 41.17
CA HIS A 664 0.95 -5.51 40.30
C HIS A 664 1.32 -6.91 40.82
N GLU A 665 1.68 -6.99 42.10
CA GLU A 665 1.97 -8.23 42.82
C GLU A 665 0.74 -9.17 42.80
N GLY A 666 0.91 -10.40 42.31
CA GLY A 666 -0.18 -11.38 42.16
C GLY A 666 -1.08 -11.20 40.93
N GLU A 667 -0.87 -10.19 40.08
CA GLU A 667 -1.65 -10.04 38.83
C GLU A 667 -1.37 -11.17 37.83
N PHE A 668 -0.15 -11.70 37.79
CA PHE A 668 0.24 -12.76 36.85
C PHE A 668 0.52 -14.09 37.52
N ASN A 669 0.48 -15.15 36.71
CA ASN A 669 0.83 -16.49 37.15
C ASN A 669 2.33 -16.76 36.90
N GLU A 670 3.17 -16.41 37.88
CA GLU A 670 4.62 -16.66 37.83
C GLU A 670 4.94 -18.15 37.69
N ALA A 671 4.14 -19.04 38.29
CA ALA A 671 4.36 -20.49 38.24
C ALA A 671 4.23 -21.05 36.82
N ALA A 672 3.15 -20.67 36.11
CA ALA A 672 2.95 -21.02 34.70
C ALA A 672 4.11 -20.50 33.84
N ALA A 673 4.51 -19.23 34.04
CA ALA A 673 5.63 -18.65 33.31
C ALA A 673 6.94 -19.40 33.57
N LEU A 674 7.24 -19.74 34.83
CA LEU A 674 8.42 -20.53 35.22
C LEU A 674 8.41 -21.95 34.63
N ARG A 675 7.25 -22.62 34.57
CA ARG A 675 7.14 -23.95 33.92
C ARG A 675 7.38 -23.87 32.41
N GLU A 676 6.84 -22.86 31.72
CA GLU A 676 7.10 -22.67 30.29
C GLU A 676 8.56 -22.28 30.01
N LEU A 677 9.17 -21.41 30.84
CA LEU A 677 10.60 -21.08 30.78
C LEU A 677 11.46 -22.33 30.92
N PHE A 678 11.15 -23.20 31.90
CA PHE A 678 11.92 -24.41 32.11
C PHE A 678 11.92 -25.35 30.89
N LYS A 679 10.84 -25.36 30.06
CA LYS A 679 10.85 -26.12 28.79
C LYS A 679 11.93 -25.64 27.82
N PHE A 680 12.33 -24.36 27.84
CA PHE A 680 13.48 -23.86 27.09
C PHE A 680 14.80 -24.31 27.72
N THR A 681 14.94 -24.14 29.03
CA THR A 681 16.14 -24.56 29.79
C THR A 681 16.42 -26.06 29.62
N GLN A 682 15.39 -26.89 29.62
CA GLN A 682 15.50 -28.32 29.37
C GLN A 682 15.88 -28.66 27.93
N ARG A 683 15.30 -27.95 26.94
CA ARG A 683 15.52 -28.23 25.51
C ARG A 683 16.96 -27.96 25.06
N TYR A 684 17.60 -26.96 25.66
CA TYR A 684 18.96 -26.51 25.31
C TYR A 684 19.92 -26.63 26.51
N PHE A 685 19.66 -27.60 27.39
CA PHE A 685 20.35 -27.78 28.67
C PHE A 685 21.86 -27.98 28.49
N THR A 686 22.26 -28.72 27.45
CA THR A 686 23.66 -28.97 27.08
C THR A 686 24.39 -27.68 26.75
N GLU A 687 23.82 -26.87 25.86
CA GLU A 687 24.37 -25.63 25.35
C GLU A 687 24.45 -24.55 26.45
N ILE A 688 23.43 -24.49 27.31
CA ILE A 688 23.43 -23.64 28.51
C ILE A 688 24.54 -24.08 29.47
N LYS A 689 24.67 -25.38 29.78
CA LYS A 689 25.65 -25.90 30.74
C LYS A 689 27.10 -25.75 30.25
N GLU A 690 27.34 -25.98 28.96
CA GLU A 690 28.64 -25.74 28.32
C GLU A 690 29.01 -24.25 28.36
N LYS A 691 28.09 -23.35 28.00
CA LYS A 691 28.36 -21.91 28.02
C LYS A 691 28.52 -21.33 29.43
N LEU A 692 27.77 -21.85 30.40
CA LEU A 692 27.92 -21.51 31.82
C LEU A 692 29.29 -21.94 32.35
N SER A 693 29.79 -23.09 31.88
CA SER A 693 31.15 -23.56 32.17
C SER A 693 32.22 -22.68 31.49
N SER A 694 32.04 -22.26 30.23
CA SER A 694 32.99 -21.36 29.55
C SER A 694 33.02 -19.94 30.14
N ASN A 695 31.90 -19.50 30.71
CA ASN A 695 31.79 -18.20 31.38
C ASN A 695 32.36 -18.20 32.82
N GLY A 696 32.95 -19.31 33.27
CA GLY A 696 33.63 -19.40 34.56
C GLY A 696 32.71 -19.48 35.78
N ALA A 697 31.49 -20.01 35.61
CA ALA A 697 30.52 -20.12 36.70
C ALA A 697 31.00 -21.03 37.85
N PRO A 698 30.55 -20.76 39.11
CA PRO A 698 30.80 -21.65 40.24
C PRO A 698 30.24 -23.06 40.02
N ALA A 699 30.94 -24.07 40.54
CA ALA A 699 30.47 -25.46 40.52
C ALA A 699 29.07 -25.60 41.16
N GLU A 700 28.80 -24.87 42.24
CA GLU A 700 27.51 -24.80 42.91
C GLU A 700 26.35 -24.42 41.96
N LEU A 701 26.57 -23.52 40.99
CA LEU A 701 25.55 -23.09 40.04
C LEU A 701 25.28 -24.16 38.98
N LEU A 702 26.32 -24.89 38.56
CA LEU A 702 26.22 -26.04 37.66
C LEU A 702 25.54 -27.25 38.33
N GLU A 703 25.76 -27.45 39.62
CA GLU A 703 25.08 -28.46 40.44
C GLU A 703 23.60 -28.08 40.69
N GLN A 704 23.31 -26.83 41.02
CA GLN A 704 21.93 -26.34 41.16
C GLN A 704 21.14 -26.49 39.86
N LEU A 705 21.72 -26.15 38.71
CA LEU A 705 21.12 -26.36 37.39
C LEU A 705 20.83 -27.84 37.10
N GLN A 706 21.72 -28.75 37.48
CA GLN A 706 21.52 -30.19 37.34
C GLN A 706 20.37 -30.68 38.25
N HIS A 707 20.43 -30.39 39.54
CA HIS A 707 19.42 -30.76 40.53
C HIS A 707 18.03 -30.20 40.19
N VAL A 708 17.94 -28.97 39.65
CA VAL A 708 16.65 -28.43 39.17
C VAL A 708 16.15 -29.19 37.95
N LYS A 709 17.01 -29.57 36.99
CA LYS A 709 16.57 -30.41 35.86
C LYS A 709 16.01 -31.74 36.35
N ASP A 710 16.75 -32.45 37.20
CA ASP A 710 16.41 -33.81 37.62
C ASP A 710 15.03 -33.84 38.31
N LEU A 711 14.75 -32.84 39.16
CA LEU A 711 13.45 -32.64 39.82
C LEU A 711 12.26 -32.37 38.88
N PHE A 712 12.48 -31.76 37.72
CA PHE A 712 11.43 -31.53 36.72
C PHE A 712 11.23 -32.76 35.82
N ASP A 713 12.26 -33.59 35.65
CA ASP A 713 12.17 -34.86 34.90
C ASP A 713 11.55 -35.99 35.74
N GLU A 714 11.76 -36.02 37.06
CA GLU A 714 10.98 -36.85 38.00
C GLU A 714 9.47 -36.58 37.87
N LEU A 715 9.09 -35.31 37.76
CA LEU A 715 7.69 -34.87 37.60
C LEU A 715 7.01 -35.46 36.35
N LYS A 716 7.79 -35.72 35.27
CA LYS A 716 7.31 -36.41 34.06
C LYS A 716 7.21 -37.92 34.21
N SER A 717 8.07 -38.55 35.01
CA SER A 717 7.94 -39.99 35.30
C SER A 717 6.73 -40.31 36.18
N CYS A 718 6.35 -39.40 37.08
CA CYS A 718 5.22 -39.56 37.98
C CYS A 718 3.84 -39.42 37.29
N SER A 719 3.77 -38.90 36.06
CA SER A 719 2.50 -38.75 35.30
C SER A 719 2.14 -39.98 34.45
N TRP A 720 2.71 -41.16 34.75
CA TRP A 720 2.56 -42.41 33.98
C TRP A 720 2.10 -43.60 34.86
N ASN A 721 1.42 -43.34 35.96
CA ASN A 721 0.69 -44.32 36.78
C ASN A 721 -0.76 -43.88 37.00
#